data_AF-A0AAC8Q075-F1
#
_entry.id   AF-A0AAC8Q075-F1
#
_cell.length_a   1.000
_cell.length_b   1.000
_cell.length_c   1.000
_cell.angle_alpha   90.00
_cell.angle_beta   90.00
_cell.angle_gamma   90.00
#
_symmetry.space_group_name_H-M   'P 1'
#
loop_
_entity.id
_entity.type
_entity.pdbx_description
1 polymer ?
#
loop_
_entity_poly.entity_id
_entity_poly.type
_entity_poly.pdbx_seq_one_letter_code
_entity_poly.pdbx_strand_id
1 'polypeptide(L)'
;MSDAYSALEEMLVYRAVGGLRFTQGSPVMPDVWIHYGLHGQPLDLLIGPNWDSKSADLSRALEERLTGALGDRQRNLVLGRVRLAHTQNAVAVTFTLAQLVRVALPLSRWWHHYLLEPRDGLPTGELATLLASPLHREHLREALLRGFEGKPFELNLETGKPARRNERHVTSDFVWLARIVGLLALLLREHPRGLQEEDSPQTVVESLLRRPEAVLDAFLALLRGVQSPEPGQEPLWSINRNRRVQLALIESMSTIKADAARRVFSVTGRDIRWAIVDSGIDATHLAFRRRKQDGQLVSRQPFSPRPGSAGAPLDERQWQNHTRILATYDFTHARDLLSARNVEMVPLAVRQKLTQRGVQEALQSALETHRRGPGINWAQWEPVFRVPHTRQYLTSEVPVHKHGTHVAGILAADWRADDDADDAVEPSYLSQDRGGSRLGVCPELELYDMRVMNEQGESDEFALMTALQFIRFLNAQHEHVELHGANLSISLMHDVANHACGRTPICEECERLVGSGLVVVAAAGNSGRVRYIAAEGGGFDEGYRSISITDPGNAPSVITVGATHRSQPHSYGVSYFSSRGPTGDGRLKPDLVAPGEKILSTVPGNREEPMDGTSMAAPHVSGAAALILCRHPEFIGKPNDVKRILCQTATDLGRERYFQGAGLLDILRALESV
;
A
#
# COMPACT_ATOMS: atom_id res chain seq x y z
N MET A 1 2.84 -17.84 -17.82
CA MET A 1 2.94 -18.20 -16.39
C MET A 1 1.64 -18.03 -15.60
N SER A 2 0.87 -16.94 -15.77
CA SER A 2 -0.43 -16.73 -15.07
C SER A 2 -1.40 -17.90 -15.24
N ASP A 3 -1.64 -18.33 -16.48
CA ASP A 3 -2.62 -19.40 -16.78
C ASP A 3 -2.20 -20.77 -16.26
N ALA A 4 -0.88 -21.04 -16.24
CA ALA A 4 -0.33 -22.27 -15.69
C ALA A 4 -0.41 -22.33 -14.17
N TYR A 5 -0.20 -21.19 -13.52
CA TYR A 5 -0.36 -21.04 -12.09
C TYR A 5 -1.83 -21.22 -11.70
N SER A 6 -2.76 -20.53 -12.37
CA SER A 6 -4.20 -20.66 -12.11
C SER A 6 -4.72 -22.07 -12.38
N ALA A 7 -4.22 -22.77 -13.42
CA ALA A 7 -4.56 -24.16 -13.68
C ALA A 7 -4.06 -25.10 -12.58
N LEU A 8 -2.80 -24.97 -12.15
CA LEU A 8 -2.27 -25.77 -11.04
C LEU A 8 -2.93 -25.43 -9.71
N GLU A 9 -3.27 -24.17 -9.46
CA GLU A 9 -4.00 -23.73 -8.28
C GLU A 9 -5.41 -24.34 -8.28
N GLU A 10 -6.13 -24.25 -9.40
CA GLU A 10 -7.43 -24.92 -9.56
C GLU A 10 -7.29 -26.42 -9.33
N MET A 11 -6.28 -27.10 -9.88
CA MET A 11 -6.17 -28.56 -9.81
C MET A 11 -5.62 -29.09 -8.47
N LEU A 12 -4.66 -28.38 -7.86
CA LEU A 12 -4.00 -28.79 -6.61
C LEU A 12 -4.72 -28.26 -5.36
N VAL A 13 -5.37 -27.10 -5.45
CA VAL A 13 -5.99 -26.41 -4.30
C VAL A 13 -7.51 -26.52 -4.32
N TYR A 14 -8.18 -26.31 -5.47
CA TYR A 14 -9.64 -26.16 -5.52
C TYR A 14 -10.42 -27.41 -6.01
N ARG A 15 -9.91 -28.15 -7.00
CA ARG A 15 -10.47 -29.42 -7.53
C ARG A 15 -9.97 -30.65 -6.76
N ALA A 16 -9.06 -30.46 -5.80
CA ALA A 16 -8.47 -31.59 -5.09
C ALA A 16 -9.49 -32.31 -4.21
N VAL A 17 -10.47 -31.62 -3.63
CA VAL A 17 -11.55 -32.18 -2.80
C VAL A 17 -12.65 -31.11 -2.72
N GLY A 18 -13.92 -31.44 -3.00
CA GLY A 18 -15.05 -30.51 -3.02
C GLY A 18 -15.41 -29.93 -1.64
N GLY A 19 -14.56 -29.07 -1.11
CA GLY A 19 -14.78 -28.30 0.12
C GLY A 19 -13.82 -27.13 0.21
N LEU A 20 -14.36 -25.91 0.31
CA LEU A 20 -13.67 -24.61 0.45
C LEU A 20 -12.80 -24.45 1.73
N ARG A 21 -12.41 -25.53 2.43
CA ARG A 21 -11.97 -25.45 3.83
C ARG A 21 -10.72 -26.27 4.23
N PHE A 22 -9.87 -26.72 3.29
CA PHE A 22 -8.72 -27.55 3.69
C PHE A 22 -7.35 -26.85 3.84
N THR A 23 -7.23 -25.59 3.43
CA THR A 23 -5.99 -24.81 3.60
C THR A 23 -5.85 -24.18 4.98
N GLN A 24 -6.90 -24.20 5.81
CA GLN A 24 -6.89 -23.56 7.15
C GLN A 24 -6.07 -24.32 8.20
N GLY A 25 -5.67 -25.57 7.93
CA GLY A 25 -4.90 -26.40 8.87
C GLY A 25 -3.53 -26.87 8.38
N SER A 26 -3.22 -26.79 7.08
CA SER A 26 -1.96 -27.28 6.54
C SER A 26 -0.78 -26.40 6.99
N PRO A 27 0.36 -26.99 7.41
CA PRO A 27 1.55 -26.23 7.75
C PRO A 27 2.22 -25.67 6.49
N VAL A 28 1.88 -26.15 5.28
CA VAL A 28 2.50 -25.69 4.03
C VAL A 28 1.52 -24.83 3.24
N MET A 29 1.92 -23.61 2.94
CA MET A 29 1.08 -22.69 2.17
C MET A 29 0.87 -23.20 0.73
N PRO A 30 -0.32 -23.00 0.12
CA PRO A 30 -0.65 -23.52 -1.20
C PRO A 30 0.34 -23.13 -2.31
N ASP A 31 0.87 -21.90 -2.24
CA ASP A 31 1.82 -21.37 -3.21
C ASP A 31 3.19 -22.08 -3.19
N VAL A 32 3.55 -22.77 -2.10
CA VAL A 32 4.74 -23.62 -2.01
C VAL A 32 4.58 -24.86 -2.90
N TRP A 33 3.43 -25.53 -2.83
CA TRP A 33 3.12 -26.73 -3.64
C TRP A 33 3.10 -26.42 -5.14
N ILE A 34 2.43 -25.32 -5.50
CA ILE A 34 2.34 -24.85 -6.89
C ILE A 34 3.73 -24.54 -7.44
N HIS A 35 4.59 -23.91 -6.64
CA HIS A 35 5.93 -23.57 -7.08
C HIS A 35 6.79 -24.80 -7.42
N TYR A 36 6.72 -25.87 -6.61
CA TYR A 36 7.44 -27.11 -6.93
C TYR A 36 6.96 -27.73 -8.24
N GLY A 37 5.65 -27.73 -8.50
CA GLY A 37 5.10 -28.25 -9.76
C GLY A 37 5.56 -27.47 -10.99
N LEU A 38 5.71 -26.16 -10.85
CA LEU A 38 6.14 -25.30 -11.95
C LEU A 38 7.66 -25.33 -12.22
N HIS A 39 8.51 -25.44 -11.21
CA HIS A 39 9.94 -25.11 -11.37
C HIS A 39 10.91 -26.27 -11.10
N GLY A 40 10.50 -27.36 -10.42
CA GLY A 40 11.34 -28.55 -10.13
C GLY A 40 12.65 -28.34 -9.36
N GLN A 41 13.04 -27.10 -9.07
CA GLN A 41 14.26 -26.74 -8.35
C GLN A 41 14.05 -26.69 -6.83
N PRO A 42 15.12 -26.79 -6.03
CA PRO A 42 15.08 -26.44 -4.62
C PRO A 42 14.50 -25.03 -4.40
N LEU A 43 13.60 -24.90 -3.44
CA LEU A 43 12.88 -23.67 -3.14
C LEU A 43 13.41 -23.08 -1.82
N ASP A 44 13.65 -21.77 -1.82
CA ASP A 44 13.92 -21.02 -0.59
C ASP A 44 12.60 -20.85 0.19
N LEU A 45 12.59 -21.34 1.43
CA LEU A 45 11.46 -21.38 2.33
C LEU A 45 11.72 -20.55 3.58
N LEU A 46 10.64 -20.05 4.16
CA LEU A 46 10.59 -19.40 5.46
C LEU A 46 9.68 -20.22 6.38
N ILE A 47 10.27 -20.86 7.38
CA ILE A 47 9.59 -21.76 8.31
C ILE A 47 9.37 -21.02 9.62
N GLY A 48 8.10 -20.93 10.03
CA GLY A 48 7.68 -20.33 11.29
C GLY A 48 7.65 -21.37 12.41
N PRO A 49 8.21 -21.06 13.60
CA PRO A 49 8.13 -21.92 14.76
C PRO A 49 6.72 -21.96 15.35
N ASN A 50 6.42 -23.01 16.10
CA ASN A 50 5.22 -23.12 16.93
C ASN A 50 5.25 -22.10 18.09
N TRP A 51 4.08 -21.76 18.63
CA TRP A 51 3.94 -20.69 19.62
C TRP A 51 4.68 -20.95 20.94
N ASP A 52 4.96 -22.22 21.24
CA ASP A 52 5.72 -22.69 22.39
C ASP A 52 7.20 -22.99 22.06
N SER A 53 7.65 -22.74 20.82
CA SER A 53 8.97 -23.09 20.32
C SER A 53 9.75 -21.87 19.84
N LYS A 54 11.06 -21.83 20.08
CA LYS A 54 11.92 -20.77 19.54
C LYS A 54 12.42 -21.14 18.15
N SER A 55 12.65 -20.14 17.30
CA SER A 55 13.23 -20.32 15.96
C SER A 55 14.59 -21.03 16.00
N ALA A 56 15.38 -20.82 17.06
CA ALA A 56 16.66 -21.51 17.26
C ALA A 56 16.48 -23.02 17.52
N ASP A 57 15.43 -23.42 18.23
CA ASP A 57 15.14 -24.83 18.52
C ASP A 57 14.59 -25.54 17.29
N LEU A 58 13.72 -24.86 16.53
CA LEU A 58 13.28 -25.33 15.21
C LEU A 58 14.46 -25.48 14.23
N SER A 59 15.37 -24.49 14.20
CA SER A 59 16.59 -24.52 13.39
C SER A 59 17.45 -25.74 13.73
N ARG A 60 17.62 -26.05 15.02
CA ARG A 60 18.37 -27.20 15.50
C ARG A 60 17.70 -28.53 15.12
N ALA A 61 16.38 -28.63 15.30
CA ALA A 61 15.62 -29.82 14.92
C ALA A 61 15.72 -30.12 13.40
N LEU A 62 15.71 -29.08 12.56
CA LEU A 62 15.93 -29.22 11.12
C LEU A 62 17.36 -29.67 10.80
N GLU A 63 18.37 -29.08 11.45
CA GLU A 63 19.78 -29.46 11.29
C GLU A 63 20.06 -30.91 11.70
N GLU A 64 19.52 -31.35 12.85
CA GLU A 64 19.65 -32.72 13.33
C GLU A 64 19.04 -33.73 12.36
N ARG A 65 17.85 -33.44 11.80
CA ARG A 65 17.20 -34.33 10.82
C ARG A 65 17.86 -34.31 9.45
N LEU A 66 18.54 -33.21 9.08
CA LEU A 66 19.33 -33.13 7.85
C LEU A 66 20.66 -33.87 7.94
N THR A 67 21.26 -33.86 9.12
CA THR A 67 22.66 -34.27 9.27
C THR A 67 22.88 -35.53 10.09
N GLY A 68 21.92 -35.97 10.90
CA GLY A 68 21.97 -37.20 11.68
C GLY A 68 23.32 -37.41 12.39
N ALA A 69 23.87 -38.62 12.26
CA ALA A 69 25.16 -39.05 12.80
C ALA A 69 26.37 -38.76 11.86
N LEU A 70 26.25 -37.78 10.96
CA LEU A 70 27.37 -37.37 10.10
C LEU A 70 28.47 -36.66 10.93
N GLY A 71 29.74 -36.85 10.55
CA GLY A 71 30.85 -36.11 11.13
C GLY A 71 30.87 -34.62 10.70
N ASP A 72 31.57 -33.77 11.47
CA ASP A 72 31.52 -32.30 11.34
C ASP A 72 31.77 -31.76 9.92
N ARG A 73 32.71 -32.37 9.17
CA ARG A 73 32.97 -31.99 7.77
C ARG A 73 31.77 -32.24 6.85
N GLN A 74 31.07 -33.35 7.02
CA GLN A 74 29.91 -33.72 6.21
C GLN A 74 28.67 -32.90 6.61
N ARG A 75 28.53 -32.58 7.91
CA ARG A 75 27.53 -31.63 8.43
C ARG A 75 27.60 -30.28 7.73
N ASN A 76 28.77 -29.64 7.72
CA ASN A 76 28.95 -28.33 7.09
C ASN A 76 28.67 -28.34 5.58
N LEU A 77 28.99 -29.43 4.89
CA LEU A 77 28.69 -29.58 3.46
C LEU A 77 27.18 -29.67 3.19
N VAL A 78 26.43 -30.40 4.03
CA VAL A 78 24.97 -30.51 3.91
C VAL A 78 24.31 -29.16 4.23
N LEU A 79 24.71 -28.52 5.33
CA LEU A 79 24.15 -27.24 5.77
C LEU A 79 24.46 -26.09 4.80
N GLY A 80 25.65 -26.10 4.18
CA GLY A 80 25.99 -25.16 3.12
C GLY A 80 25.12 -25.30 1.87
N ARG A 81 24.66 -26.52 1.55
CA ARG A 81 23.77 -26.78 0.40
C ARG A 81 22.31 -26.40 0.67
N VAL A 82 21.83 -26.57 1.91
CA VAL A 82 20.45 -26.22 2.30
C VAL A 82 20.29 -24.79 2.81
N ARG A 83 21.39 -24.04 2.99
CA ARG A 83 21.39 -22.61 3.37
C ARG A 83 20.48 -22.30 4.57
N LEU A 84 20.65 -23.07 5.65
CA LEU A 84 19.84 -22.98 6.86
C LEU A 84 20.33 -21.81 7.74
N ALA A 85 19.41 -20.89 8.08
CA ALA A 85 19.67 -19.76 8.98
C ALA A 85 18.41 -19.41 9.76
N HIS A 86 18.54 -18.81 10.94
CA HIS A 86 17.38 -18.38 11.73
C HIS A 86 17.49 -16.93 12.21
N THR A 87 16.33 -16.31 12.38
CA THR A 87 16.12 -15.03 13.05
C THR A 87 15.42 -15.26 14.39
N GLN A 88 15.01 -14.20 15.09
CA GLN A 88 14.23 -14.37 16.32
C GLN A 88 12.92 -15.16 16.07
N ASN A 89 12.25 -14.95 14.93
CA ASN A 89 10.88 -15.43 14.69
C ASN A 89 10.70 -16.35 13.47
N ALA A 90 11.75 -16.64 12.72
CA ALA A 90 11.65 -17.50 11.53
C ALA A 90 12.98 -18.20 11.19
N VAL A 91 12.89 -19.35 10.52
CA VAL A 91 14.02 -20.10 9.96
C VAL A 91 13.95 -20.05 8.44
N ALA A 92 15.00 -19.56 7.78
CA ALA A 92 15.16 -19.61 6.33
C ALA A 92 15.91 -20.90 5.94
N VAL A 93 15.40 -21.62 4.94
CA VAL A 93 16.04 -22.86 4.45
C VAL A 93 15.68 -23.15 2.99
N THR A 94 16.62 -23.69 2.22
CA THR A 94 16.42 -24.14 0.85
C THR A 94 16.14 -25.65 0.82
N PHE A 95 14.94 -26.07 0.40
CA PHE A 95 14.57 -27.49 0.31
C PHE A 95 14.08 -27.91 -1.07
N THR A 96 14.41 -29.15 -1.44
CA THR A 96 13.68 -29.91 -2.49
C THR A 96 12.33 -30.39 -1.96
N LEU A 97 11.41 -30.78 -2.85
CA LEU A 97 10.13 -31.39 -2.46
C LEU A 97 10.33 -32.59 -1.50
N ALA A 98 11.32 -33.43 -1.79
CA ALA A 98 11.66 -34.57 -0.93
C ALA A 98 12.15 -34.14 0.45
N GLN A 99 12.97 -33.09 0.55
CA GLN A 99 13.43 -32.57 1.84
C GLN A 99 12.29 -31.89 2.61
N LEU A 100 11.42 -31.13 1.96
CA LEU A 100 10.23 -30.55 2.58
C LEU A 100 9.38 -31.64 3.25
N VAL A 101 9.09 -32.72 2.53
CA VAL A 101 8.24 -33.83 3.00
C VAL A 101 8.94 -34.69 4.06
N ARG A 102 10.24 -34.98 3.91
CA ARG A 102 10.94 -35.91 4.81
C ARG A 102 11.51 -35.23 6.06
N VAL A 103 11.92 -33.97 5.94
CA VAL A 103 12.70 -33.24 6.96
C VAL A 103 11.88 -32.18 7.69
N ALA A 104 11.04 -31.41 6.98
CA ALA A 104 10.31 -30.30 7.61
C ALA A 104 8.94 -30.75 8.12
N LEU A 105 8.11 -31.30 7.24
CA LEU A 105 6.72 -31.67 7.52
C LEU A 105 6.53 -32.53 8.79
N PRO A 106 7.37 -33.54 9.08
CA PRO A 106 7.24 -34.33 10.31
C PRO A 106 7.45 -33.54 11.61
N LEU A 107 8.04 -32.34 11.56
CA LEU A 107 8.17 -31.47 12.74
C LEU A 107 6.88 -30.68 13.04
N SER A 108 5.81 -30.88 12.27
CA SER A 108 4.53 -30.19 12.47
C SER A 108 3.55 -31.02 13.29
N ARG A 109 2.72 -30.34 14.09
CA ARG A 109 1.58 -30.98 14.77
C ARG A 109 0.58 -31.57 13.79
N TRP A 110 0.42 -30.94 12.64
CA TRP A 110 -0.43 -31.43 11.56
C TRP A 110 0.00 -32.82 11.08
N TRP A 111 1.30 -33.05 10.88
CA TRP A 111 1.80 -34.37 10.50
C TRP A 111 1.44 -35.45 11.52
N HIS A 112 1.54 -35.16 12.83
CA HIS A 112 1.15 -36.14 13.84
C HIS A 112 -0.36 -36.37 13.85
N HIS A 113 -1.14 -35.29 13.90
CA HIS A 113 -2.59 -35.36 14.02
C HIS A 113 -3.28 -36.05 12.84
N TYR A 114 -2.76 -35.86 11.62
CA TYR A 114 -3.42 -36.33 10.40
C TYR A 114 -2.76 -37.55 9.77
N LEU A 115 -1.51 -37.86 10.13
CA LEU A 115 -0.71 -38.94 9.53
C LEU A 115 -0.38 -40.06 10.51
N LEU A 116 -0.37 -39.80 11.84
CA LEU A 116 0.11 -40.74 12.87
C LEU A 116 -0.91 -41.05 13.98
N GLU A 117 -1.74 -40.08 14.39
CA GLU A 117 -2.73 -40.27 15.45
C GLU A 117 -4.08 -39.58 15.13
N PRO A 118 -4.93 -40.16 14.27
CA PRO A 118 -6.32 -39.74 14.17
C PRO A 118 -7.13 -40.33 15.34
N ARG A 119 -6.83 -39.99 16.59
CA ARG A 119 -7.50 -40.47 17.83
C ARG A 119 -7.75 -42.00 18.01
N ASP A 120 -7.46 -42.87 17.04
CA ASP A 120 -7.61 -44.34 16.99
C ASP A 120 -6.87 -44.96 15.75
N GLY A 121 -5.71 -44.42 15.32
CA GLY A 121 -5.03 -44.80 14.07
C GLY A 121 -3.54 -45.23 14.17
N LEU A 122 -2.96 -45.60 13.02
CA LEU A 122 -1.74 -46.41 12.89
C LEU A 122 -0.42 -45.67 13.18
N PRO A 123 0.55 -46.30 13.89
CA PRO A 123 1.84 -45.70 14.21
C PRO A 123 2.77 -45.53 12.99
N THR A 124 3.68 -44.57 13.12
CA THR A 124 4.66 -44.06 12.13
C THR A 124 5.49 -45.11 11.40
N GLY A 125 5.71 -46.28 12.01
CA GLY A 125 6.45 -47.39 11.40
C GLY A 125 5.58 -48.35 10.59
N GLU A 126 4.25 -48.31 10.75
CA GLU A 126 3.31 -49.23 10.11
C GLU A 126 2.77 -48.70 8.78
N LEU A 127 2.80 -47.39 8.51
CA LEU A 127 2.16 -46.83 7.32
C LEU A 127 2.73 -47.40 6.00
N ALA A 128 4.06 -47.55 5.90
CA ALA A 128 4.71 -48.17 4.75
C ALA A 128 4.43 -49.69 4.66
N THR A 129 4.29 -50.35 5.80
CA THR A 129 3.98 -51.78 5.95
C THR A 129 2.51 -52.06 5.61
N LEU A 130 1.62 -51.16 5.99
CA LEU A 130 0.18 -51.25 5.80
C LEU A 130 -0.20 -50.91 4.37
N LEU A 131 0.50 -49.95 3.77
CA LEU A 131 0.45 -49.67 2.33
C LEU A 131 1.29 -50.67 1.53
N ALA A 132 1.86 -51.73 2.12
CA ALA A 132 2.41 -52.87 1.36
C ALA A 132 1.34 -53.91 1.02
N SER A 133 0.19 -53.90 1.71
CA SER A 133 -0.97 -54.73 1.37
C SER A 133 -1.53 -54.35 -0.01
N PRO A 134 -1.66 -55.29 -0.96
CA PRO A 134 -2.28 -55.03 -2.25
C PRO A 134 -3.71 -54.48 -2.14
N LEU A 135 -4.46 -54.95 -1.13
CA LEU A 135 -5.84 -54.51 -0.87
C LEU A 135 -5.90 -53.03 -0.43
N HIS A 136 -5.00 -52.61 0.46
CA HIS A 136 -4.98 -51.23 0.96
C HIS A 136 -4.51 -50.24 -0.09
N ARG A 137 -3.56 -50.66 -0.95
CA ARG A 137 -3.16 -49.89 -2.13
C ARG A 137 -4.33 -49.68 -3.07
N GLU A 138 -5.10 -50.74 -3.32
CA GLU A 138 -6.27 -50.68 -4.20
C GLU A 138 -7.33 -49.71 -3.67
N HIS A 139 -7.66 -49.75 -2.38
CA HIS A 139 -8.63 -48.82 -1.79
C HIS A 139 -8.14 -47.36 -1.79
N LEU A 140 -6.84 -47.13 -1.54
CA LEU A 140 -6.27 -45.79 -1.59
C LEU A 140 -6.20 -45.28 -3.04
N ARG A 141 -5.90 -46.15 -4.01
CA ARG A 141 -5.96 -45.86 -5.45
C ARG A 141 -7.36 -45.46 -5.90
N GLU A 142 -8.39 -46.19 -5.48
CA GLU A 142 -9.78 -45.82 -5.73
C GLU A 142 -10.14 -44.46 -5.12
N ALA A 143 -9.65 -44.18 -3.91
CA ALA A 143 -9.86 -42.91 -3.23
C ALA A 143 -9.17 -41.73 -3.94
N LEU A 144 -7.98 -41.94 -4.51
CA LEU A 144 -7.29 -40.95 -5.34
C LEU A 144 -8.03 -40.66 -6.66
N LEU A 145 -8.67 -41.67 -7.25
CA LEU A 145 -9.43 -41.56 -8.50
C LEU A 145 -10.77 -40.85 -8.35
N ARG A 146 -11.54 -41.19 -7.31
CA ARG A 146 -12.90 -40.68 -7.14
C ARG A 146 -12.94 -39.17 -6.93
N GLY A 147 -11.95 -38.62 -6.21
CA GLY A 147 -12.09 -37.27 -5.65
C GLY A 147 -13.29 -37.21 -4.70
N PHE A 148 -13.38 -36.18 -3.85
CA PHE A 148 -14.44 -36.14 -2.83
C PHE A 148 -15.49 -35.09 -3.14
N GLU A 149 -16.74 -35.55 -3.27
CA GLU A 149 -17.92 -34.70 -3.32
C GLU A 149 -18.34 -34.34 -1.88
N GLY A 150 -17.95 -33.15 -1.41
CA GLY A 150 -18.78 -32.35 -0.50
C GLY A 150 -18.62 -32.53 1.02
N LYS A 151 -18.00 -33.58 1.58
CA LYS A 151 -17.83 -33.72 3.04
C LYS A 151 -16.51 -34.41 3.45
N PRO A 152 -15.87 -34.00 4.57
CA PRO A 152 -14.77 -34.74 5.19
C PRO A 152 -15.25 -36.16 5.53
N PHE A 153 -14.42 -37.16 5.24
CA PHE A 153 -14.70 -38.56 5.54
C PHE A 153 -13.38 -39.24 5.91
N GLU A 154 -13.48 -40.29 6.73
CA GLU A 154 -12.37 -41.18 7.07
C GLU A 154 -12.45 -42.41 6.15
N LEU A 155 -11.37 -42.82 5.50
CA LEU A 155 -11.34 -43.98 4.60
C LEU A 155 -10.91 -45.23 5.38
N ASN A 156 -11.79 -46.22 5.51
CA ASN A 156 -11.43 -47.51 6.08
C ASN A 156 -10.64 -48.31 5.04
N LEU A 157 -9.37 -48.60 5.34
CA LEU A 157 -8.47 -49.27 4.40
C LEU A 157 -8.78 -50.76 4.20
N GLU A 158 -9.47 -51.42 5.13
CA GLU A 158 -9.86 -52.82 5.01
C GLU A 158 -11.10 -53.00 4.12
N THR A 159 -12.01 -52.01 4.11
CA THR A 159 -13.32 -52.11 3.43
C THR A 159 -13.49 -51.20 2.21
N GLY A 160 -12.61 -50.20 2.03
CA GLY A 160 -12.71 -49.21 0.95
C GLY A 160 -13.90 -48.25 1.07
N LYS A 161 -14.58 -48.25 2.23
CA LYS A 161 -15.78 -47.45 2.52
C LYS A 161 -15.47 -46.34 3.53
N PRO A 162 -16.35 -45.34 3.68
CA PRO A 162 -16.28 -44.39 4.79
C PRO A 162 -16.24 -45.14 6.13
N ALA A 163 -15.23 -44.85 6.94
CA ALA A 163 -15.00 -45.48 8.22
C ALA A 163 -16.08 -45.11 9.22
N ARG A 164 -16.42 -46.08 10.08
CA ARG A 164 -17.25 -45.85 11.27
C ARG A 164 -16.34 -45.55 12.46
N ARG A 165 -16.93 -44.96 13.49
CA ARG A 165 -16.25 -44.64 14.76
C ARG A 165 -15.52 -45.89 15.30
N ASN A 166 -14.23 -45.75 15.60
CA ASN A 166 -13.31 -46.80 16.08
C ASN A 166 -12.84 -47.84 15.04
N GLU A 167 -13.06 -47.63 13.74
CA GLU A 167 -12.47 -48.46 12.68
C GLU A 167 -11.10 -47.91 12.27
N ARG A 168 -10.19 -48.79 11.82
CA ARG A 168 -8.90 -48.38 11.25
C ARG A 168 -9.13 -47.60 9.96
N HIS A 169 -8.64 -46.37 9.90
CA HIS A 169 -8.90 -45.49 8.77
C HIS A 169 -7.74 -44.52 8.49
N VAL A 170 -7.79 -43.88 7.31
CA VAL A 170 -6.96 -42.72 6.96
C VAL A 170 -7.84 -41.50 6.74
N THR A 171 -7.32 -40.32 7.09
CA THR A 171 -8.05 -39.05 7.00
C THR A 171 -8.18 -38.56 5.55
N SER A 172 -9.15 -37.70 5.28
CA SER A 172 -9.24 -37.00 3.98
C SER A 172 -7.99 -36.16 3.69
N ASP A 173 -7.36 -35.59 4.73
CA ASP A 173 -6.06 -34.90 4.66
C ASP A 173 -4.94 -35.80 4.17
N PHE A 174 -4.89 -37.04 4.66
CA PHE A 174 -3.91 -38.02 4.24
C PHE A 174 -4.07 -38.36 2.76
N VAL A 175 -5.30 -38.62 2.31
CA VAL A 175 -5.56 -38.93 0.90
C VAL A 175 -5.23 -37.74 0.01
N TRP A 176 -5.52 -36.52 0.46
CA TRP A 176 -5.12 -35.30 -0.24
C TRP A 176 -3.60 -35.15 -0.31
N LEU A 177 -2.88 -35.35 0.81
CA LEU A 177 -1.43 -35.29 0.85
C LEU A 177 -0.82 -36.31 -0.10
N ALA A 178 -1.34 -37.54 -0.09
CA ALA A 178 -0.95 -38.61 -1.01
C ALA A 178 -1.13 -38.19 -2.47
N ARG A 179 -2.26 -37.54 -2.78
CA ARG A 179 -2.56 -37.03 -4.11
C ARG A 179 -1.60 -35.93 -4.54
N ILE A 180 -1.45 -34.87 -3.73
CA ILE A 180 -0.65 -33.70 -4.10
C ILE A 180 0.83 -34.01 -4.12
N VAL A 181 1.36 -34.62 -3.06
CA VAL A 181 2.78 -34.97 -2.98
C VAL A 181 3.11 -36.05 -4.00
N GLY A 182 2.26 -37.05 -4.18
CA GLY A 182 2.44 -38.09 -5.20
C GLY A 182 2.42 -37.53 -6.61
N LEU A 183 1.50 -36.63 -6.91
CA LEU A 183 1.38 -36.01 -8.23
C LEU A 183 2.57 -35.11 -8.52
N LEU A 184 2.99 -34.28 -7.56
CA LEU A 184 4.19 -33.44 -7.71
C LEU A 184 5.44 -34.29 -7.82
N ALA A 185 5.56 -35.39 -7.07
CA ALA A 185 6.70 -36.30 -7.16
C ALA A 185 6.77 -37.02 -8.51
N LEU A 186 5.63 -37.48 -9.04
CA LEU A 186 5.55 -38.11 -10.35
C LEU A 186 5.81 -37.09 -11.46
N LEU A 187 5.21 -35.90 -11.36
CA LEU A 187 5.45 -34.78 -12.27
C LEU A 187 6.95 -34.45 -12.33
N LEU A 188 7.62 -34.32 -11.18
CA LEU A 188 9.05 -34.00 -11.15
C LEU A 188 9.95 -35.17 -11.57
N ARG A 189 9.45 -36.41 -11.55
CA ARG A 189 10.15 -37.57 -12.11
C ARG A 189 10.14 -37.55 -13.63
N GLU A 190 9.02 -37.16 -14.24
CA GLU A 190 8.84 -37.10 -15.70
C GLU A 190 9.32 -35.76 -16.29
N HIS A 191 9.18 -34.68 -15.52
CA HIS A 191 9.59 -33.32 -15.85
C HIS A 191 10.52 -32.76 -14.75
N PRO A 192 11.81 -33.15 -14.71
CA PRO A 192 12.74 -32.75 -13.64
C PRO A 192 12.96 -31.25 -13.49
N ARG A 193 12.64 -30.46 -14.51
CA ARG A 193 12.71 -28.98 -14.49
C ARG A 193 11.36 -28.31 -14.20
N GLY A 194 10.34 -29.08 -13.83
CA GLY A 194 8.95 -28.61 -13.79
C GLY A 194 8.33 -28.48 -15.18
N LEU A 195 7.10 -27.99 -15.23
CA LEU A 195 6.36 -27.75 -16.47
C LEU A 195 7.02 -26.64 -17.29
N GLN A 196 7.21 -26.87 -18.59
CA GLN A 196 7.74 -25.90 -19.54
C GLN A 196 6.60 -25.05 -20.15
N GLU A 197 6.92 -23.93 -20.81
CA GLU A 197 5.90 -23.05 -21.41
C GLU A 197 5.05 -23.73 -22.50
N GLU A 198 5.59 -24.77 -23.13
CA GLU A 198 4.93 -25.58 -24.16
C GLU A 198 3.97 -26.64 -23.56
N ASP A 199 4.12 -26.96 -22.28
CA ASP A 199 3.29 -27.94 -21.59
C ASP A 199 1.95 -27.31 -21.19
N SER A 200 0.83 -27.88 -21.63
CA SER A 200 -0.48 -27.56 -21.07
C SER A 200 -0.60 -28.17 -19.67
N PRO A 201 -0.61 -27.37 -18.58
CA PRO A 201 -0.58 -27.92 -17.21
C PRO A 201 -1.81 -28.76 -16.91
N GLN A 202 -2.97 -28.35 -17.44
CA GLN A 202 -4.21 -29.12 -17.35
C GLN A 202 -4.04 -30.49 -17.99
N THR A 203 -3.53 -30.54 -19.23
CA THR A 203 -3.35 -31.80 -19.96
C THR A 203 -2.35 -32.74 -19.27
N VAL A 204 -1.22 -32.20 -18.79
CA VAL A 204 -0.19 -32.98 -18.11
C VAL A 204 -0.70 -33.53 -16.78
N VAL A 205 -1.32 -32.69 -15.96
CA VAL A 205 -1.86 -33.10 -14.66
C VAL A 205 -3.01 -34.09 -14.82
N GLU A 206 -3.90 -33.89 -15.80
CA GLU A 206 -4.95 -34.87 -16.12
C GLU A 206 -4.38 -36.21 -16.60
N SER A 207 -3.33 -36.19 -17.42
CA SER A 207 -2.61 -37.40 -17.84
C SER A 207 -1.96 -38.15 -16.66
N LEU A 208 -1.38 -37.41 -15.71
CA LEU A 208 -0.83 -37.96 -14.47
C LEU A 208 -1.93 -38.55 -13.57
N LEU A 209 -3.06 -37.86 -13.42
CA LEU A 209 -4.22 -38.33 -12.64
C LEU A 209 -4.87 -39.58 -13.23
N ARG A 210 -4.76 -39.82 -14.55
CA ARG A 210 -5.17 -41.08 -15.18
C ARG A 210 -4.27 -42.27 -14.79
N ARG A 211 -3.17 -42.04 -14.07
CA ARG A 211 -2.20 -43.05 -13.61
C ARG A 211 -2.10 -43.06 -12.07
N PRO A 212 -3.20 -43.35 -11.34
CA PRO A 212 -3.25 -43.24 -9.88
C PRO A 212 -2.24 -44.14 -9.16
N GLU A 213 -1.89 -45.29 -9.73
CA GLU A 213 -0.85 -46.16 -9.18
C GLU A 213 0.53 -45.51 -9.19
N ALA A 214 0.90 -44.85 -10.29
CA ALA A 214 2.18 -44.17 -10.39
C ALA A 214 2.25 -42.97 -9.43
N VAL A 215 1.13 -42.29 -9.21
CA VAL A 215 0.99 -41.20 -8.23
C VAL A 215 1.18 -41.73 -6.81
N LEU A 216 0.50 -42.84 -6.48
CA LEU A 216 0.60 -43.48 -5.18
C LEU A 216 2.01 -44.02 -4.91
N ASP A 217 2.63 -44.69 -5.88
CA ASP A 217 4.01 -45.18 -5.77
C ASP A 217 5.01 -44.05 -5.57
N ALA A 218 4.83 -42.93 -6.27
CA ALA A 218 5.69 -41.76 -6.12
C ALA A 218 5.56 -41.13 -4.72
N PHE A 219 4.34 -41.07 -4.17
CA PHE A 219 4.10 -40.64 -2.79
C PHE A 219 4.75 -41.59 -1.77
N LEU A 220 4.50 -42.89 -1.89
CA LEU A 220 5.05 -43.90 -0.99
C LEU A 220 6.58 -43.91 -1.01
N ALA A 221 7.20 -43.70 -2.18
CA ALA A 221 8.65 -43.61 -2.31
C ALA A 221 9.24 -42.45 -1.48
N LEU A 222 8.55 -41.30 -1.41
CA LEU A 222 8.98 -40.15 -0.61
C LEU A 222 8.86 -40.38 0.90
N LEU A 223 7.88 -41.18 1.32
CA LEU A 223 7.67 -41.51 2.74
C LEU A 223 8.62 -42.60 3.27
N ARG A 224 9.39 -43.28 2.42
CA ARG A 224 10.30 -44.34 2.88
C ARG A 224 11.35 -43.80 3.85
N GLY A 225 11.40 -44.41 5.04
CA GLY A 225 12.36 -44.09 6.09
C GLY A 225 12.16 -42.73 6.74
N VAL A 226 10.97 -42.12 6.62
CA VAL A 226 10.64 -40.91 7.38
C VAL A 226 10.37 -41.28 8.83
N GLN A 227 11.14 -40.71 9.75
CA GLN A 227 10.93 -40.81 11.20
C GLN A 227 10.17 -39.59 11.69
N SER A 228 9.23 -39.72 12.62
CA SER A 228 8.57 -38.55 13.23
C SER A 228 9.05 -38.38 14.67
N PRO A 229 9.16 -37.14 15.19
CA PRO A 229 9.52 -36.91 16.58
C PRO A 229 8.45 -37.46 17.53
N GLU A 230 8.77 -37.57 18.82
CA GLU A 230 7.78 -37.97 19.83
C GLU A 230 6.68 -36.89 19.97
N PRO A 231 5.42 -37.28 20.24
CA PRO A 231 4.33 -36.34 20.46
C PRO A 231 4.70 -35.27 21.52
N GLY A 232 4.49 -33.99 21.19
CA GLY A 232 4.87 -32.84 22.02
C GLY A 232 6.23 -32.21 21.65
N GLN A 233 6.96 -32.75 20.67
CA GLN A 233 8.20 -32.18 20.13
C GLN A 233 8.02 -31.69 18.69
N GLU A 234 6.96 -30.94 18.40
CA GLU A 234 6.65 -30.39 17.06
C GLU A 234 6.91 -28.88 16.97
N PRO A 235 8.16 -28.46 16.71
CA PRO A 235 8.52 -27.04 16.71
C PRO A 235 8.04 -26.29 15.46
N LEU A 236 7.45 -26.94 14.47
CA LEU A 236 7.06 -26.33 13.20
C LEU A 236 5.57 -25.98 13.17
N TRP A 237 5.27 -24.72 12.87
CA TRP A 237 3.91 -24.23 12.67
C TRP A 237 3.57 -24.02 11.19
N SER A 238 4.44 -23.33 10.46
CA SER A 238 4.14 -22.90 9.09
C SER A 238 5.36 -22.93 8.18
N ILE A 239 5.12 -23.12 6.88
CA ILE A 239 6.11 -23.17 5.80
C ILE A 239 5.61 -22.26 4.69
N ASN A 240 6.35 -21.19 4.45
CA ASN A 240 6.07 -20.15 3.47
C ASN A 240 7.20 -20.10 2.42
N ARG A 241 6.95 -19.48 1.26
CA ARG A 241 8.03 -19.11 0.32
C ARG A 241 8.86 -17.97 0.90
N ASN A 242 10.19 -18.09 0.84
CA ASN A 242 11.09 -16.96 1.04
C ASN A 242 11.15 -16.15 -0.27
N ARG A 243 10.19 -15.22 -0.43
CA ARG A 243 9.99 -14.50 -1.68
C ARG A 243 11.17 -13.55 -1.93
N ARG A 244 11.70 -13.56 -3.15
CA ARG A 244 12.69 -12.57 -3.57
C ARG A 244 12.05 -11.19 -3.49
N VAL A 245 12.71 -10.28 -2.79
CA VAL A 245 12.37 -8.87 -2.83
C VAL A 245 12.78 -8.36 -4.21
N GLN A 246 11.81 -7.92 -5.00
CA GLN A 246 12.03 -7.26 -6.29
C GLN A 246 11.91 -5.74 -6.11
N LEU A 247 12.65 -5.00 -6.92
CA LEU A 247 12.51 -3.54 -7.00
C LEU A 247 11.17 -3.20 -7.66
N ALA A 248 10.41 -2.32 -7.02
CA ALA A 248 9.06 -1.97 -7.42
C ALA A 248 9.06 -0.69 -8.23
N LEU A 249 8.62 -0.78 -9.49
CA LEU A 249 8.30 0.37 -10.32
C LEU A 249 6.85 0.80 -10.04
N ILE A 250 6.66 2.00 -9.50
CA ILE A 250 5.45 2.86 -9.40
C ILE A 250 4.08 2.14 -9.42
N GLU A 251 3.75 1.42 -8.36
CA GLU A 251 2.53 0.58 -8.29
C GLU A 251 1.25 1.34 -7.84
N SER A 252 1.36 2.52 -7.22
CA SER A 252 0.18 3.24 -6.70
C SER A 252 -0.72 3.76 -7.81
N MET A 253 -0.12 4.21 -8.92
CA MET A 253 -0.82 4.75 -10.07
C MET A 253 -1.65 3.70 -10.82
N SER A 254 -1.09 2.50 -11.02
CA SER A 254 -1.79 1.38 -11.64
C SER A 254 -2.87 0.81 -10.73
N THR A 255 -2.64 0.82 -9.41
CA THR A 255 -3.63 0.36 -8.41
C THR A 255 -4.95 1.11 -8.48
N ILE A 256 -4.90 2.41 -8.76
CA ILE A 256 -6.10 3.26 -8.95
C ILE A 256 -6.47 3.47 -10.42
N LYS A 257 -5.81 2.77 -11.34
CA LYS A 257 -6.01 2.82 -12.80
C LYS A 257 -5.82 4.22 -13.40
N ALA A 258 -4.97 5.04 -12.80
CA ALA A 258 -4.70 6.40 -13.29
C ALA A 258 -3.97 6.39 -14.63
N ASP A 259 -3.01 5.48 -14.82
CA ASP A 259 -2.29 5.29 -16.08
C ASP A 259 -3.22 4.85 -17.22
N ALA A 260 -4.10 3.89 -16.96
CA ALA A 260 -5.12 3.44 -17.91
C ALA A 260 -6.10 4.58 -18.25
N ALA A 261 -6.65 5.26 -17.25
CA ALA A 261 -7.58 6.38 -17.43
C ALA A 261 -6.99 7.49 -18.31
N ARG A 262 -5.76 7.93 -18.03
CA ARG A 262 -5.10 8.96 -18.83
C ARG A 262 -4.89 8.54 -20.28
N ARG A 263 -4.55 7.27 -20.52
CA ARG A 263 -4.35 6.74 -21.89
C ARG A 263 -5.66 6.63 -22.65
N VAL A 264 -6.71 6.11 -22.02
CA VAL A 264 -8.03 5.90 -22.65
C VAL A 264 -8.71 7.22 -22.96
N PHE A 265 -8.71 8.16 -22.01
CA PHE A 265 -9.44 9.43 -22.13
C PHE A 265 -8.58 10.62 -22.58
N SER A 266 -7.28 10.42 -22.77
CA SER A 266 -6.33 11.50 -23.12
C SER A 266 -6.43 12.71 -22.19
N VAL A 267 -6.65 12.44 -20.89
CA VAL A 267 -6.85 13.46 -19.85
C VAL A 267 -5.60 13.56 -18.97
N THR A 268 -5.16 14.78 -18.65
CA THR A 268 -3.88 15.03 -17.94
C THR A 268 -4.02 16.03 -16.78
N GLY A 269 -5.19 16.63 -16.61
CA GLY A 269 -5.45 17.71 -15.65
C GLY A 269 -5.13 19.11 -16.20
N ARG A 270 -4.95 19.25 -17.51
CA ARG A 270 -4.75 20.55 -18.18
C ARG A 270 -5.91 21.51 -17.87
N ASP A 271 -5.57 22.79 -17.71
CA ASP A 271 -6.49 23.90 -17.41
C ASP A 271 -7.25 23.78 -16.07
N ILE A 272 -6.92 22.77 -15.26
CA ILE A 272 -7.41 22.63 -13.90
C ILE A 272 -6.34 23.13 -12.92
N ARG A 273 -6.81 23.89 -11.94
CA ARG A 273 -5.99 24.50 -10.88
C ARG A 273 -6.39 23.96 -9.52
N TRP A 274 -5.39 23.58 -8.72
CA TRP A 274 -5.60 22.94 -7.43
C TRP A 274 -4.74 23.58 -6.34
N ALA A 275 -5.34 23.84 -5.18
CA ALA A 275 -4.60 24.30 -4.00
C ALA A 275 -4.07 23.10 -3.20
N ILE A 276 -2.81 23.16 -2.79
CA ILE A 276 -2.23 22.26 -1.79
C ILE A 276 -2.07 23.07 -0.52
N VAL A 277 -2.82 22.71 0.53
CA VAL A 277 -2.74 23.34 1.85
C VAL A 277 -1.88 22.45 2.74
N ASP A 278 -0.60 22.81 2.90
CA ASP A 278 0.42 21.93 3.47
C ASP A 278 1.67 22.71 3.98
N SER A 279 2.83 22.05 4.10
CA SER A 279 4.11 22.61 4.55
C SER A 279 4.91 23.34 3.46
N GLY A 280 4.39 23.44 2.25
CA GLY A 280 5.06 24.08 1.12
C GLY A 280 5.48 23.15 -0.01
N ILE A 281 5.49 23.72 -1.22
CA ILE A 281 5.95 23.06 -2.44
C ILE A 281 7.26 23.71 -2.91
N ASP A 282 8.26 22.88 -3.21
CA ASP A 282 9.45 23.30 -3.94
C ASP A 282 9.09 23.61 -5.39
N ALA A 283 8.86 24.89 -5.70
CA ALA A 283 8.46 25.35 -7.02
C ALA A 283 9.56 25.22 -8.08
N THR A 284 10.81 24.96 -7.67
CA THR A 284 11.96 24.76 -8.56
C THR A 284 12.13 23.30 -9.00
N HIS A 285 11.40 22.40 -8.33
CA HIS A 285 11.51 20.97 -8.52
C HIS A 285 11.24 20.59 -9.98
N LEU A 286 12.09 19.74 -10.57
CA LEU A 286 12.02 19.31 -11.97
C LEU A 286 10.64 18.78 -12.34
N ALA A 287 10.05 17.96 -11.47
CA ALA A 287 8.73 17.39 -11.64
C ALA A 287 7.60 18.40 -11.88
N PHE A 288 7.71 19.66 -11.43
CA PHE A 288 6.69 20.69 -11.62
C PHE A 288 7.03 21.68 -12.73
N ARG A 289 8.17 21.50 -13.40
CA ARG A 289 8.61 22.37 -14.49
C ARG A 289 7.69 22.19 -15.70
N ARG A 290 7.44 23.29 -16.41
CA ARG A 290 6.67 23.26 -17.66
C ARG A 290 7.48 22.61 -18.77
N ARG A 291 6.75 22.03 -19.72
CA ARG A 291 7.29 21.51 -20.97
C ARG A 291 6.92 22.44 -22.13
N LYS A 292 7.81 22.51 -23.11
CA LYS A 292 7.54 23.13 -24.41
C LYS A 292 6.64 22.20 -25.23
N GLN A 293 6.15 22.69 -26.38
CA GLN A 293 5.33 21.90 -27.30
C GLN A 293 6.05 20.66 -27.85
N ASP A 294 7.38 20.69 -27.92
CA ASP A 294 8.23 19.56 -28.34
C ASP A 294 8.42 18.50 -27.25
N GLY A 295 7.82 18.68 -26.06
CA GLY A 295 7.90 17.77 -24.92
C GLY A 295 9.14 17.93 -24.04
N GLN A 296 10.10 18.76 -24.43
CA GLN A 296 11.29 19.05 -23.61
C GLN A 296 10.94 20.01 -22.48
N LEU A 297 11.67 19.88 -21.36
CA LEU A 297 11.57 20.84 -20.26
C LEU A 297 11.99 22.25 -20.72
N VAL A 298 11.32 23.26 -20.18
CA VAL A 298 11.81 24.64 -20.28
C VAL A 298 13.17 24.75 -19.54
N SER A 299 14.04 25.66 -20.01
CA SER A 299 15.43 25.80 -19.51
C SER A 299 15.53 25.89 -17.98
N ARG A 300 16.54 25.25 -17.40
CA ARG A 300 16.86 25.34 -15.96
C ARG A 300 17.60 26.62 -15.59
N GLN A 301 18.20 27.34 -16.54
CA GLN A 301 19.05 28.51 -16.26
C GLN A 301 18.50 29.50 -15.22
N PRO A 302 17.19 29.82 -15.16
CA PRO A 302 16.67 30.71 -14.12
C PRO A 302 16.66 30.15 -12.68
N PHE A 303 16.80 28.83 -12.50
CA PHE A 303 16.81 28.16 -11.20
C PHE A 303 18.22 27.79 -10.73
N SER A 304 19.27 28.16 -11.46
CA SER A 304 20.66 27.81 -11.10
C SER A 304 21.23 28.75 -10.03
N PRO A 305 21.70 28.24 -8.88
CA PRO A 305 22.30 29.06 -7.83
C PRO A 305 23.76 29.48 -8.12
N ARG A 306 24.39 29.01 -9.21
CA ARG A 306 25.83 29.24 -9.48
C ARG A 306 26.14 30.73 -9.78
N PRO A 307 27.09 31.36 -9.07
CA PRO A 307 27.59 32.69 -9.42
C PRO A 307 28.39 32.64 -10.74
N GLY A 308 28.02 33.44 -11.73
CA GLY A 308 28.72 33.57 -13.02
C GLY A 308 27.95 33.08 -14.26
N SER A 309 26.87 32.31 -14.08
CA SER A 309 25.92 31.91 -15.14
C SER A 309 24.56 32.60 -15.03
N ALA A 310 24.47 33.65 -14.21
CA ALA A 310 23.21 34.26 -13.80
C ALA A 310 22.56 35.03 -14.96
N GLY A 311 21.45 34.51 -15.48
CA GLY A 311 20.43 35.37 -16.08
C GLY A 311 19.92 36.38 -15.04
N ALA A 312 19.31 37.47 -15.52
CA ALA A 312 18.63 38.43 -14.65
C ALA A 312 17.61 37.71 -13.74
N PRO A 313 17.32 38.22 -12.53
CA PRO A 313 16.24 37.69 -11.70
C PRO A 313 14.96 37.55 -12.53
N LEU A 314 14.34 36.37 -12.50
CA LEU A 314 13.07 36.22 -13.19
C LEU A 314 12.02 37.12 -12.52
N ASP A 315 11.29 37.87 -13.34
CA ASP A 315 10.03 38.45 -12.89
C ASP A 315 8.95 37.36 -12.78
N GLU A 316 7.82 37.69 -12.16
CA GLU A 316 6.75 36.75 -11.89
C GLU A 316 6.16 36.11 -13.16
N ARG A 317 6.04 36.86 -14.25
CA ARG A 317 5.55 36.35 -15.54
C ARG A 317 6.53 35.36 -16.14
N GLN A 318 7.82 35.66 -16.07
CA GLN A 318 8.86 34.75 -16.50
C GLN A 318 8.85 33.48 -15.67
N TRP A 319 8.62 33.56 -14.36
CA TRP A 319 8.53 32.39 -13.49
C TRP A 319 7.37 31.46 -13.86
N GLN A 320 6.18 32.01 -14.07
CA GLN A 320 4.98 31.24 -14.47
C GLN A 320 5.16 30.50 -15.80
N ASN A 321 6.06 30.96 -16.67
CA ASN A 321 6.41 30.26 -17.91
C ASN A 321 7.33 29.05 -17.70
N HIS A 322 7.95 28.91 -16.52
CA HIS A 322 8.90 27.84 -16.23
C HIS A 322 8.33 26.76 -15.30
N THR A 323 7.40 27.09 -14.41
CA THR A 323 6.81 26.12 -13.46
C THR A 323 5.28 26.09 -13.52
N ARG A 324 4.70 24.96 -13.10
CA ARG A 324 3.26 24.77 -12.91
C ARG A 324 2.79 25.18 -11.51
N ILE A 325 3.71 25.60 -10.63
CA ILE A 325 3.36 26.25 -9.36
C ILE A 325 3.11 27.74 -9.64
N LEU A 326 1.84 28.11 -9.79
CA LEU A 326 1.44 29.44 -10.25
C LEU A 326 1.65 30.53 -9.20
N ALA A 327 1.37 30.18 -7.94
CA ALA A 327 1.49 31.09 -6.82
C ALA A 327 1.83 30.31 -5.55
N THR A 328 2.58 30.98 -4.66
CA THR A 328 2.84 30.51 -3.31
C THR A 328 2.41 31.58 -2.33
N TYR A 329 1.66 31.18 -1.31
CA TYR A 329 1.23 32.01 -0.19
C TYR A 329 1.65 31.37 1.12
N ASP A 330 2.19 32.17 2.04
CA ASP A 330 2.68 31.72 3.34
C ASP A 330 1.84 32.27 4.49
N PHE A 331 1.02 31.40 5.08
CA PHE A 331 0.16 31.70 6.22
C PHE A 331 0.73 31.23 7.56
N THR A 332 1.96 30.71 7.60
CA THR A 332 2.58 30.22 8.85
C THR A 332 2.64 31.28 9.93
N HIS A 333 2.75 32.56 9.54
CA HIS A 333 2.76 33.72 10.44
C HIS A 333 1.47 34.56 10.35
N ALA A 334 0.36 33.98 9.88
CA ALA A 334 -0.90 34.70 9.73
C ALA A 334 -1.38 35.35 11.03
N ARG A 335 -1.23 34.65 12.16
CA ARG A 335 -1.61 35.20 13.48
C ARG A 335 -0.75 36.40 13.85
N ASP A 336 0.56 36.32 13.65
CA ASP A 336 1.49 37.41 13.96
C ASP A 336 1.17 38.65 13.13
N LEU A 337 0.89 38.46 11.84
CA LEU A 337 0.57 39.54 10.90
C LEU A 337 -0.78 40.18 11.18
N LEU A 338 -1.84 39.38 11.33
CA LEU A 338 -3.20 39.89 11.51
C LEU A 338 -3.46 40.45 12.92
N SER A 339 -2.68 40.05 13.92
CA SER A 339 -2.78 40.61 15.29
C SER A 339 -1.97 41.90 15.48
N ALA A 340 -1.01 42.19 14.59
CA ALA A 340 -0.18 43.37 14.68
C ALA A 340 -0.99 44.65 14.47
N ARG A 341 -0.68 45.72 15.22
CA ARG A 341 -1.33 47.04 15.08
C ARG A 341 -0.49 48.05 14.30
N ASN A 342 0.78 47.76 14.12
CA ASN A 342 1.75 48.52 13.35
C ASN A 342 2.88 47.57 12.92
N VAL A 343 3.77 48.06 12.05
CA VAL A 343 4.86 47.25 11.50
C VAL A 343 5.82 46.82 12.60
N GLU A 344 6.07 47.66 13.61
CA GLU A 344 7.01 47.39 14.70
C GLU A 344 6.62 46.19 15.57
N MET A 345 5.32 45.93 15.70
CA MET A 345 4.77 44.78 16.43
C MET A 345 4.90 43.45 15.68
N VAL A 346 5.17 43.48 14.36
CA VAL A 346 5.42 42.25 13.61
C VAL A 346 6.79 41.69 14.03
N PRO A 347 6.90 40.38 14.35
CA PRO A 347 8.16 39.77 14.75
C PRO A 347 9.29 40.06 13.75
N LEU A 348 10.49 40.31 14.27
CA LEU A 348 11.63 40.71 13.44
C LEU A 348 11.94 39.69 12.34
N ALA A 349 11.86 38.40 12.65
CA ALA A 349 12.09 37.32 11.69
C ALA A 349 11.10 37.38 10.50
N VAL A 350 9.83 37.70 10.76
CA VAL A 350 8.80 37.86 9.73
C VAL A 350 9.06 39.13 8.91
N ARG A 351 9.39 40.26 9.57
CA ARG A 351 9.75 41.50 8.88
C ARG A 351 10.96 41.36 7.96
N GLN A 352 11.95 40.55 8.34
CA GLN A 352 13.14 40.30 7.52
C GLN A 352 12.80 39.55 6.23
N LYS A 353 11.77 38.69 6.23
CA LYS A 353 11.24 38.07 5.02
C LYS A 353 10.47 39.07 4.14
N LEU A 354 9.83 40.07 4.74
CA LEU A 354 9.06 41.13 4.07
C LEU A 354 9.92 42.35 3.67
N THR A 355 11.14 42.13 3.18
CA THR A 355 12.09 43.21 2.82
C THR A 355 11.95 43.71 1.38
N GLN A 356 11.03 43.12 0.62
CA GLN A 356 10.87 43.44 -0.80
C GLN A 356 10.18 44.77 -1.02
N ARG A 357 10.56 45.46 -2.09
CA ARG A 357 10.04 46.78 -2.46
C ARG A 357 8.53 46.68 -2.71
N GLY A 358 7.74 47.54 -2.08
CA GLY A 358 6.27 47.55 -2.16
C GLY A 358 5.57 46.65 -1.13
N VAL A 359 6.21 45.59 -0.63
CA VAL A 359 5.60 44.70 0.39
C VAL A 359 5.49 45.40 1.75
N GLN A 360 6.47 46.23 2.13
CA GLN A 360 6.37 47.02 3.36
C GLN A 360 5.26 48.07 3.29
N GLU A 361 5.08 48.71 2.13
CA GLU A 361 3.99 49.66 1.89
C GLU A 361 2.63 48.96 1.92
N ALA A 362 2.54 47.77 1.30
CA ALA A 362 1.35 46.92 1.36
C ALA A 362 1.02 46.49 2.80
N LEU A 363 2.03 46.07 3.58
CA LEU A 363 1.86 45.72 5.00
C LEU A 363 1.33 46.91 5.79
N GLN A 364 1.91 48.09 5.62
CA GLN A 364 1.47 49.30 6.32
C GLN A 364 0.01 49.66 5.95
N SER A 365 -0.32 49.60 4.66
CA SER A 365 -1.69 49.86 4.16
C SER A 365 -2.71 48.83 4.67
N ALA A 366 -2.34 47.55 4.67
CA ALA A 366 -3.17 46.45 5.14
C ALA A 366 -3.44 46.57 6.66
N LEU A 367 -2.42 46.91 7.46
CA LEU A 367 -2.55 47.14 8.89
C LEU A 367 -3.46 48.35 9.20
N GLU A 368 -3.32 49.46 8.47
CA GLU A 368 -4.16 50.64 8.68
C GLU A 368 -5.63 50.34 8.37
N THR A 369 -5.88 49.63 7.27
CA THR A 369 -7.24 49.27 6.86
C THR A 369 -7.84 48.21 7.79
N HIS A 370 -7.07 47.19 8.18
CA HIS A 370 -7.54 46.15 9.10
C HIS A 370 -7.95 46.72 10.46
N ARG A 371 -7.26 47.77 10.95
CA ARG A 371 -7.61 48.47 12.18
C ARG A 371 -8.89 49.30 12.08
N ARG A 372 -9.22 49.82 10.91
CA ARG A 372 -10.37 50.73 10.70
C ARG A 372 -11.60 50.04 10.11
N GLY A 373 -11.42 48.89 9.45
CA GLY A 373 -12.44 48.19 8.70
C GLY A 373 -13.22 47.16 9.52
N PRO A 374 -14.41 46.74 9.03
CA PRO A 374 -15.26 45.74 9.70
C PRO A 374 -14.78 44.29 9.53
N GLY A 375 -13.70 44.04 8.77
CA GLY A 375 -13.19 42.69 8.48
C GLY A 375 -11.83 42.69 7.77
N ILE A 376 -11.34 41.50 7.38
CA ILE A 376 -10.07 41.35 6.66
C ILE A 376 -10.29 41.71 5.19
N ASN A 377 -9.55 42.72 4.70
CA ASN A 377 -9.49 43.05 3.30
C ASN A 377 -8.38 42.23 2.61
N TRP A 378 -8.73 41.03 2.15
CA TRP A 378 -7.76 40.10 1.55
C TRP A 378 -7.00 40.66 0.36
N ALA A 379 -7.58 41.58 -0.43
CA ALA A 379 -6.88 42.20 -1.56
C ALA A 379 -5.66 43.04 -1.13
N GLN A 380 -5.69 43.61 0.07
CA GLN A 380 -4.54 44.34 0.62
C GLN A 380 -3.54 43.43 1.32
N TRP A 381 -4.01 42.29 1.85
CA TRP A 381 -3.17 41.30 2.51
C TRP A 381 -2.50 40.32 1.54
N GLU A 382 -3.04 40.15 0.33
CA GLU A 382 -2.53 39.24 -0.69
C GLU A 382 -1.03 39.46 -0.98
N PRO A 383 -0.54 40.69 -1.22
CA PRO A 383 0.88 40.93 -1.45
C PRO A 383 1.77 40.64 -0.23
N VAL A 384 1.21 40.66 0.99
CA VAL A 384 1.93 40.40 2.24
C VAL A 384 2.09 38.89 2.45
N PHE A 385 1.06 38.11 2.13
CA PHE A 385 1.10 36.65 2.22
C PHE A 385 1.79 36.00 1.02
N ARG A 386 1.92 36.71 -0.10
CA ARG A 386 2.57 36.19 -1.30
C ARG A 386 4.05 35.92 -1.03
N VAL A 387 4.51 34.72 -1.39
CA VAL A 387 5.94 34.39 -1.50
C VAL A 387 6.34 34.56 -2.96
N PRO A 388 7.07 35.62 -3.30
CA PRO A 388 7.44 35.89 -4.68
C PRO A 388 8.64 35.04 -5.07
N HIS A 389 8.52 34.40 -6.23
CA HIS A 389 9.50 33.47 -6.74
C HIS A 389 10.68 34.19 -7.41
N THR A 390 11.48 34.89 -6.59
CA THR A 390 12.66 35.65 -7.03
C THR A 390 13.95 34.87 -6.76
N ARG A 391 15.12 35.48 -7.00
CA ARG A 391 16.40 34.89 -6.60
C ARG A 391 16.48 34.61 -5.08
N GLN A 392 15.79 35.40 -4.26
CA GLN A 392 15.69 35.17 -2.82
C GLN A 392 14.96 33.85 -2.51
N TYR A 393 13.96 33.49 -3.30
CA TYR A 393 13.25 32.22 -3.14
C TYR A 393 14.21 31.03 -3.19
N LEU A 394 15.11 31.02 -4.19
CA LEU A 394 16.12 29.97 -4.39
C LEU A 394 17.08 29.79 -3.21
N THR A 395 17.26 30.83 -2.39
CA THR A 395 18.24 30.82 -1.29
C THR A 395 17.63 30.66 0.09
N SER A 396 16.39 31.09 0.31
CA SER A 396 15.80 31.15 1.66
C SER A 396 14.33 30.77 1.77
N GLU A 397 13.58 30.60 0.68
CA GLU A 397 12.12 30.32 0.74
C GLU A 397 11.71 28.99 0.10
N VAL A 398 12.66 28.20 -0.41
CA VAL A 398 12.41 26.79 -0.76
C VAL A 398 12.04 26.05 0.52
N PRO A 399 10.92 25.31 0.55
CA PRO A 399 10.49 24.62 1.76
C PRO A 399 11.49 23.53 2.14
N VAL A 400 11.81 23.47 3.44
CA VAL A 400 12.71 22.44 4.00
C VAL A 400 11.93 21.15 4.30
N HIS A 401 10.69 21.31 4.77
CA HIS A 401 9.84 20.18 5.14
C HIS A 401 9.38 19.40 3.90
N LYS A 402 9.48 18.07 3.95
CA LYS A 402 9.30 17.21 2.77
C LYS A 402 7.84 17.00 2.37
N HIS A 403 6.91 17.15 3.32
CA HIS A 403 5.54 16.67 3.19
C HIS A 403 4.76 17.33 2.06
N GLY A 404 4.71 18.67 1.97
CA GLY A 404 3.94 19.35 0.92
C GLY A 404 4.43 19.08 -0.50
N THR A 405 5.74 19.01 -0.70
CA THR A 405 6.33 18.64 -1.99
C THR A 405 6.03 17.18 -2.35
N HIS A 406 5.97 16.28 -1.36
CA HIS A 406 5.60 14.87 -1.55
C HIS A 406 4.15 14.71 -1.96
N VAL A 407 3.24 15.39 -1.27
CA VAL A 407 1.80 15.45 -1.59
C VAL A 407 1.58 16.01 -2.99
N ALA A 408 2.23 17.13 -3.33
CA ALA A 408 2.14 17.75 -4.65
C ALA A 408 2.67 16.81 -5.76
N GLY A 409 3.72 16.03 -5.49
CA GLY A 409 4.26 15.08 -6.46
C GLY A 409 3.30 13.95 -6.80
N ILE A 410 2.60 13.40 -5.80
CA ILE A 410 1.58 12.35 -6.01
C ILE A 410 0.47 12.90 -6.91
N LEU A 411 0.06 14.14 -6.64
CA LEU A 411 -1.00 14.79 -7.38
C LEU A 411 -0.56 15.11 -8.82
N ALA A 412 0.60 15.72 -9.01
CA ALA A 412 0.90 16.45 -10.24
C ALA A 412 2.34 16.33 -10.79
N ALA A 413 3.18 15.41 -10.31
CA ALA A 413 4.53 15.27 -10.86
C ALA A 413 4.51 14.93 -12.37
N ASP A 414 5.40 15.56 -13.15
CA ASP A 414 5.76 15.18 -14.51
C ASP A 414 7.30 15.08 -14.63
N TRP A 415 7.86 14.07 -13.98
CA TRP A 415 9.30 13.83 -13.96
C TRP A 415 9.63 12.62 -14.82
N ARG A 416 10.30 12.81 -15.95
CA ARG A 416 10.55 11.76 -16.94
C ARG A 416 12.00 11.28 -16.87
N ALA A 417 12.20 10.03 -17.30
CA ALA A 417 13.51 9.38 -17.27
C ALA A 417 14.57 10.09 -18.14
N ASP A 418 14.13 10.74 -19.22
CA ASP A 418 14.99 11.43 -20.18
C ASP A 418 15.26 12.90 -19.79
N ASP A 419 14.72 13.38 -18.66
CA ASP A 419 14.98 14.73 -18.18
C ASP A 419 16.43 14.81 -17.63
N ASP A 420 17.26 15.70 -18.21
CA ASP A 420 18.72 15.89 -18.06
C ASP A 420 19.48 15.23 -16.88
N ALA A 421 20.60 14.57 -17.23
CA ALA A 421 21.53 13.80 -16.37
C ALA A 421 22.37 14.62 -15.36
N ASP A 422 22.29 15.96 -15.37
CA ASP A 422 23.03 16.83 -14.43
C ASP A 422 22.35 16.93 -13.04
N ASP A 423 21.11 16.45 -12.90
CA ASP A 423 20.39 16.27 -11.63
C ASP A 423 20.09 14.78 -11.42
N ALA A 424 21.14 13.98 -11.23
CA ALA A 424 20.97 12.56 -10.92
C ALA A 424 20.01 12.40 -9.72
N VAL A 425 18.88 11.73 -9.97
CA VAL A 425 17.95 11.33 -8.91
C VAL A 425 18.73 10.46 -7.92
N GLU A 426 18.93 10.96 -6.70
CA GLU A 426 19.40 10.13 -5.60
C GLU A 426 18.40 8.98 -5.43
N PRO A 427 18.79 7.72 -5.73
CA PRO A 427 17.85 6.62 -5.74
C PRO A 427 17.30 6.37 -4.34
N SER A 428 15.98 6.35 -4.22
CA SER A 428 15.31 5.90 -3.00
C SER A 428 15.49 4.39 -2.81
N TYR A 429 15.45 3.87 -1.58
CA TYR A 429 15.44 2.42 -1.35
C TYR A 429 14.23 1.70 -2.00
N LEU A 430 13.15 2.43 -2.31
CA LEU A 430 12.02 1.91 -3.09
C LEU A 430 12.19 2.07 -4.62
N SER A 431 13.20 2.81 -5.06
CA SER A 431 13.46 3.18 -6.45
C SER A 431 14.97 3.25 -6.70
N GLN A 432 15.57 2.07 -6.88
CA GLN A 432 16.96 1.94 -7.33
C GLN A 432 17.09 2.04 -8.86
N ASP A 433 15.96 2.09 -9.57
CA ASP A 433 15.91 2.22 -11.03
C ASP A 433 15.85 3.70 -11.43
N ARG A 434 16.95 4.18 -12.00
CA ARG A 434 17.09 5.56 -12.48
C ARG A 434 16.26 5.83 -13.76
N GLY A 435 15.70 4.80 -14.40
CA GLY A 435 15.14 4.90 -15.77
C GLY A 435 13.62 5.01 -15.90
N GLY A 436 12.86 5.10 -14.80
CA GLY A 436 11.39 5.21 -14.86
C GLY A 436 10.90 6.67 -14.79
N SER A 437 9.82 7.02 -15.51
CA SER A 437 9.16 8.33 -15.33
C SER A 437 8.30 8.33 -14.06
N ARG A 438 8.49 9.30 -13.16
CA ARG A 438 7.67 9.55 -11.96
C ARG A 438 6.56 10.55 -12.30
N LEU A 439 5.41 10.01 -12.70
CA LEU A 439 4.22 10.81 -12.99
C LEU A 439 3.23 10.75 -11.82
N GLY A 440 2.75 11.91 -11.38
CA GLY A 440 1.58 12.04 -10.52
C GLY A 440 0.30 11.76 -11.30
N VAL A 441 -0.85 11.84 -10.61
CA VAL A 441 -2.17 11.58 -11.21
C VAL A 441 -2.49 12.53 -12.37
N CYS A 442 -2.19 13.82 -12.20
CA CYS A 442 -2.47 14.88 -13.15
C CYS A 442 -1.17 15.63 -13.53
N PRO A 443 -0.37 15.10 -14.46
CA PRO A 443 0.96 15.65 -14.78
C PRO A 443 0.93 17.04 -15.43
N GLU A 444 -0.23 17.53 -15.90
CA GLU A 444 -0.37 18.89 -16.43
C GLU A 444 -1.16 19.83 -15.50
N LEU A 445 -1.49 19.38 -14.27
CA LEU A 445 -2.19 20.20 -13.29
C LEU A 445 -1.37 21.41 -12.88
N GLU A 446 -2.06 22.55 -12.72
CA GLU A 446 -1.49 23.77 -12.18
C GLU A 446 -1.78 23.86 -10.68
N LEU A 447 -0.78 24.26 -9.89
CA LEU A 447 -0.88 24.22 -8.43
C LEU A 447 -0.71 25.60 -7.81
N TYR A 448 -1.46 25.80 -6.72
CA TYR A 448 -1.25 26.87 -5.76
C TYR A 448 -0.69 26.27 -4.46
N ASP A 449 0.44 26.80 -4.01
CA ASP A 449 1.09 26.40 -2.76
C ASP A 449 0.58 27.26 -1.61
N MET A 450 -0.22 26.69 -0.70
CA MET A 450 -0.77 27.38 0.47
C MET A 450 -0.07 26.84 1.73
N ARG A 451 0.98 27.55 2.18
CA ARG A 451 1.79 27.10 3.32
C ARG A 451 1.11 27.45 4.62
N VAL A 452 0.86 26.44 5.44
CA VAL A 452 0.23 26.60 6.76
C VAL A 452 1.07 25.99 7.88
N MET A 453 2.09 25.19 7.55
CA MET A 453 3.01 24.57 8.52
C MET A 453 4.40 25.17 8.43
N ASN A 454 5.06 25.30 9.58
CA ASN A 454 6.47 25.69 9.66
C ASN A 454 7.41 24.55 9.19
N GLU A 455 8.73 24.81 9.29
CA GLU A 455 9.77 23.85 8.87
C GLU A 455 9.76 22.54 9.67
N GLN A 456 9.16 22.54 10.86
CA GLN A 456 8.99 21.37 11.73
C GLN A 456 7.68 20.60 11.43
N GLY A 457 6.85 21.08 10.50
CA GLY A 457 5.54 20.48 10.20
C GLY A 457 4.45 20.86 11.19
N GLU A 458 4.67 21.87 12.03
CA GLU A 458 3.69 22.35 13.01
C GLU A 458 2.86 23.49 12.41
N SER A 459 1.57 23.50 12.73
CA SER A 459 0.62 24.53 12.31
C SER A 459 -0.35 24.82 13.45
N ASP A 460 -0.98 25.98 13.38
CA ASP A 460 -2.13 26.29 14.21
C ASP A 460 -3.41 26.38 13.36
N GLU A 461 -4.56 26.14 13.99
CA GLU A 461 -5.86 26.19 13.29
C GLU A 461 -6.15 27.56 12.67
N PHE A 462 -5.59 28.64 13.22
CA PHE A 462 -5.83 29.99 12.71
C PHE A 462 -5.13 30.20 11.35
N ALA A 463 -3.89 29.74 11.19
CA ALA A 463 -3.17 29.76 9.92
C ALA A 463 -3.92 28.96 8.84
N LEU A 464 -4.40 27.76 9.20
CA LEU A 464 -5.21 26.94 8.31
C LEU A 464 -6.52 27.65 7.92
N MET A 465 -7.27 28.16 8.89
CA MET A 465 -8.52 28.87 8.63
C MET A 465 -8.30 30.10 7.73
N THR A 466 -7.21 30.84 7.95
CA THR A 466 -6.81 31.99 7.13
C THR A 466 -6.58 31.58 5.68
N ALA A 467 -5.83 30.49 5.45
CA ALA A 467 -5.58 29.96 4.10
C ALA A 467 -6.88 29.53 3.39
N LEU A 468 -7.79 28.85 4.11
CA LEU A 468 -9.07 28.42 3.56
C LEU A 468 -9.99 29.60 3.18
N GLN A 469 -10.05 30.62 4.04
CA GLN A 469 -10.78 31.87 3.73
C GLN A 469 -10.16 32.62 2.56
N PHE A 470 -8.82 32.62 2.46
CA PHE A 470 -8.11 33.24 1.35
C PHE A 470 -8.38 32.53 0.02
N ILE A 471 -8.48 31.20 -0.01
CA ILE A 471 -8.91 30.45 -1.20
C ILE A 471 -10.29 30.90 -1.70
N ARG A 472 -11.25 31.10 -0.79
CA ARG A 472 -12.58 31.62 -1.15
C ARG A 472 -12.49 33.03 -1.72
N PHE A 473 -11.64 33.87 -1.13
CA PHE A 473 -11.39 35.21 -1.65
C PHE A 473 -10.86 35.14 -3.09
N LEU A 474 -9.85 34.32 -3.38
CA LEU A 474 -9.31 34.16 -4.73
C LEU A 474 -10.43 33.81 -5.72
N ASN A 475 -11.22 32.79 -5.44
CA ASN A 475 -12.34 32.41 -6.32
C ASN A 475 -13.41 33.48 -6.47
N ALA A 476 -13.63 34.34 -5.46
CA ALA A 476 -14.60 35.41 -5.53
C ALA A 476 -14.12 36.65 -6.32
N GLN A 477 -12.82 36.79 -6.58
CA GLN A 477 -12.26 37.92 -7.34
C GLN A 477 -12.34 37.72 -8.86
N HIS A 478 -12.55 36.50 -9.34
CA HIS A 478 -12.50 36.17 -10.75
C HIS A 478 -13.91 35.91 -11.30
N GLU A 479 -14.16 36.32 -12.55
CA GLU A 479 -15.40 36.00 -13.27
C GLU A 479 -15.56 34.48 -13.50
N HIS A 480 -14.44 33.75 -13.47
CA HIS A 480 -14.36 32.30 -13.58
C HIS A 480 -13.69 31.70 -12.35
N VAL A 481 -13.99 30.44 -12.06
CA VAL A 481 -13.40 29.71 -10.94
C VAL A 481 -11.89 29.60 -11.14
N GLU A 482 -11.12 30.20 -10.23
CA GLU A 482 -9.66 30.21 -10.28
C GLU A 482 -9.07 28.90 -9.76
N LEU A 483 -9.54 28.43 -8.60
CA LEU A 483 -9.20 27.16 -7.98
C LEU A 483 -10.39 26.21 -8.07
N HIS A 484 -10.18 25.01 -8.60
CA HIS A 484 -11.22 24.00 -8.80
C HIS A 484 -11.31 23.01 -7.63
N GLY A 485 -10.21 22.85 -6.90
CA GLY A 485 -10.17 22.04 -5.69
C GLY A 485 -9.04 22.40 -4.74
N ALA A 486 -9.11 21.83 -3.54
CA ALA A 486 -8.09 21.93 -2.51
C ALA A 486 -7.82 20.56 -1.86
N ASN A 487 -6.53 20.22 -1.72
CA ASN A 487 -6.07 19.05 -0.99
C ASN A 487 -5.54 19.46 0.40
N LEU A 488 -6.11 18.87 1.44
CA LEU A 488 -5.75 19.09 2.84
C LEU A 488 -5.20 17.78 3.42
N SER A 489 -3.89 17.57 3.31
CA SER A 489 -3.20 16.42 3.90
C SER A 489 -2.80 16.71 5.36
N ILE A 490 -3.76 17.21 6.14
CA ILE A 490 -3.59 17.71 7.52
C ILE A 490 -4.53 16.94 8.43
N SER A 491 -4.09 16.70 9.67
CA SER A 491 -4.87 15.98 10.69
C SER A 491 -4.96 16.82 11.96
N LEU A 492 -6.16 17.31 12.27
CA LEU A 492 -6.45 18.01 13.52
C LEU A 492 -7.17 17.07 14.49
N MET A 493 -6.47 16.76 15.59
CA MET A 493 -7.05 16.06 16.72
C MET A 493 -7.97 17.01 17.48
N HIS A 494 -9.25 16.67 17.62
CA HIS A 494 -10.20 17.43 18.42
C HIS A 494 -10.95 16.48 19.37
N ASP A 495 -11.43 17.03 20.49
CA ASP A 495 -12.27 16.28 21.41
C ASP A 495 -13.67 16.08 20.79
N VAL A 496 -13.93 14.84 20.40
CA VAL A 496 -15.17 14.36 19.80
C VAL A 496 -16.39 14.71 20.66
N ALA A 497 -16.26 14.70 21.99
CA ALA A 497 -17.36 14.98 22.91
C ALA A 497 -17.85 16.45 22.83
N ASN A 498 -17.00 17.38 22.40
CA ASN A 498 -17.26 18.82 22.48
C ASN A 498 -17.67 19.47 21.15
N HIS A 499 -17.36 18.84 20.00
CA HIS A 499 -17.58 19.45 18.67
C HIS A 499 -18.47 18.63 17.73
N ALA A 500 -19.24 17.67 18.26
CA ALA A 500 -20.21 16.87 17.51
C ALA A 500 -19.67 16.30 16.17
N CYS A 501 -18.37 15.95 16.14
CA CYS A 501 -17.58 15.51 14.97
C CYS A 501 -17.90 16.25 13.66
N GLY A 502 -17.08 17.21 13.24
CA GLY A 502 -17.28 17.93 11.98
C GLY A 502 -17.95 19.30 12.12
N ARG A 503 -18.04 19.84 13.33
CA ARG A 503 -18.45 21.24 13.61
C ARG A 503 -17.32 22.09 14.19
N THR A 504 -16.07 21.67 14.04
CA THR A 504 -14.94 22.56 14.34
C THR A 504 -14.91 23.72 13.34
N PRO A 505 -14.31 24.86 13.71
CA PRO A 505 -14.18 26.00 12.80
C PRO A 505 -13.58 25.64 11.44
N ILE A 506 -12.63 24.70 11.43
CA ILE A 506 -12.00 24.20 10.20
C ILE A 506 -12.98 23.38 9.36
N CYS A 507 -13.77 22.50 9.97
CA CYS A 507 -14.80 21.75 9.24
C CYS A 507 -15.86 22.70 8.66
N GLU A 508 -16.31 23.69 9.43
CA GLU A 508 -17.27 24.67 8.93
C GLU A 508 -16.71 25.49 7.77
N GLU A 509 -15.44 25.90 7.83
CA GLU A 509 -14.82 26.60 6.70
C GLU A 509 -14.63 25.70 5.48
N CYS A 510 -14.34 24.41 5.67
CA CYS A 510 -14.33 23.43 4.58
C CYS A 510 -15.72 23.28 3.95
N GLU A 511 -16.80 23.24 4.75
CA GLU A 511 -18.17 23.23 4.23
C GLU A 511 -18.49 24.51 3.44
N ARG A 512 -18.00 25.68 3.86
CA ARG A 512 -18.14 26.93 3.10
C ARG A 512 -17.37 26.89 1.78
N LEU A 513 -16.18 26.32 1.76
CA LEU A 513 -15.41 26.09 0.52
C LEU A 513 -16.17 25.18 -0.44
N VAL A 514 -16.66 24.04 0.03
CA VAL A 514 -17.49 23.13 -0.78
C VAL A 514 -18.78 23.81 -1.25
N GLY A 515 -19.42 24.60 -0.39
CA GLY A 515 -20.60 25.39 -0.73
C GLY A 515 -20.36 26.47 -1.79
N SER A 516 -19.12 26.94 -1.94
CA SER A 516 -18.71 27.84 -3.03
C SER A 516 -18.40 27.12 -4.36
N GLY A 517 -18.57 25.80 -4.42
CA GLY A 517 -18.35 24.98 -5.61
C GLY A 517 -16.95 24.36 -5.71
N LEU A 518 -16.11 24.48 -4.68
CA LEU A 518 -14.76 23.92 -4.64
C LEU A 518 -14.77 22.45 -4.22
N VAL A 519 -14.01 21.57 -4.89
CA VAL A 519 -13.79 20.20 -4.40
C VAL A 519 -12.76 20.22 -3.26
N VAL A 520 -13.16 19.77 -2.07
CA VAL A 520 -12.23 19.66 -0.92
C VAL A 520 -11.98 18.19 -0.60
N VAL A 521 -10.70 17.80 -0.61
CA VAL A 521 -10.24 16.45 -0.29
C VAL A 521 -9.36 16.50 0.94
N ALA A 522 -9.64 15.66 1.93
CA ALA A 522 -8.90 15.62 3.19
C ALA A 522 -8.45 14.21 3.56
N ALA A 523 -7.28 14.11 4.19
CA ALA A 523 -6.79 12.88 4.78
C ALA A 523 -7.65 12.46 5.99
N ALA A 524 -7.88 11.15 6.17
CA ALA A 524 -8.67 10.64 7.29
C ALA A 524 -7.99 10.76 8.65
N GLY A 525 -6.65 10.79 8.68
CA GLY A 525 -5.83 10.77 9.90
C GLY A 525 -5.07 9.45 10.07
N ASN A 526 -4.05 9.45 10.93
CA ASN A 526 -3.15 8.31 11.15
C ASN A 526 -3.30 7.69 12.56
N SER A 527 -4.48 7.83 13.18
CA SER A 527 -4.75 7.37 14.56
C SER A 527 -5.62 6.13 14.65
N GLY A 528 -5.64 5.32 13.59
CA GLY A 528 -6.42 4.08 13.52
C GLY A 528 -5.91 2.95 14.43
N ARG A 529 -4.64 2.99 14.86
CA ARG A 529 -4.03 2.01 15.77
C ARG A 529 -3.67 2.65 17.10
N VAL A 530 -4.05 2.02 18.21
CA VAL A 530 -3.75 2.48 19.56
C VAL A 530 -3.25 1.32 20.43
N ARG A 531 -2.35 1.63 21.36
CA ARG A 531 -1.92 0.72 22.44
C ARG A 531 -2.73 1.02 23.69
N TYR A 532 -3.40 0.02 24.24
CA TYR A 532 -4.12 0.09 25.50
C TYR A 532 -3.29 -0.58 26.60
N ILE A 533 -3.41 -0.11 27.84
CA ILE A 533 -2.87 -0.81 29.00
C ILE A 533 -3.95 -1.82 29.44
N ALA A 534 -3.65 -3.11 29.39
CA ALA A 534 -4.57 -4.13 29.86
C ALA A 534 -4.73 -4.01 31.39
N ALA A 535 -5.99 -3.97 31.86
CA ALA A 535 -6.31 -3.80 33.27
C ALA A 535 -5.82 -4.97 34.15
N GLU A 536 -5.55 -6.15 33.56
CA GLU A 536 -4.98 -7.30 34.25
C GLU A 536 -3.64 -7.70 33.59
N GLY A 537 -2.55 -7.65 34.37
CA GLY A 537 -1.24 -8.18 33.95
C GLY A 537 -0.21 -7.18 33.42
N GLY A 538 -0.51 -5.87 33.36
CA GLY A 538 0.49 -4.83 33.04
C GLY A 538 1.09 -4.90 31.64
N GLY A 539 0.51 -5.70 30.74
CA GLY A 539 0.87 -5.76 29.33
C GLY A 539 0.20 -4.65 28.51
N PHE A 540 0.83 -4.26 27.41
CA PHE A 540 0.19 -3.43 26.40
C PHE A 540 -0.57 -4.33 25.42
N ASP A 541 -1.86 -4.06 25.24
CA ASP A 541 -2.67 -4.67 24.19
C ASP A 541 -2.75 -3.71 22.99
N GLU A 542 -2.73 -4.23 21.77
CA GLU A 542 -2.75 -3.42 20.54
C GLU A 542 -4.06 -3.63 19.79
N GLY A 543 -4.78 -2.54 19.53
CA GLY A 543 -6.10 -2.61 18.89
C GLY A 543 -6.33 -1.51 17.86
N TYR A 544 -7.41 -1.68 17.10
CA TYR A 544 -7.92 -0.64 16.23
C TYR A 544 -8.83 0.31 17.01
N ARG A 545 -8.65 1.62 16.79
CA ARG A 545 -9.49 2.66 17.38
C ARG A 545 -10.60 3.06 16.40
N SER A 546 -11.84 2.70 16.74
CA SER A 546 -13.04 3.31 16.14
C SER A 546 -13.15 4.78 16.53
N ILE A 547 -13.82 5.60 15.72
CA ILE A 547 -13.99 7.04 15.98
C ILE A 547 -12.62 7.73 16.06
N SER A 548 -11.80 7.51 15.02
CA SER A 548 -10.44 8.05 14.92
C SER A 548 -10.27 9.01 13.73
N ILE A 549 -11.32 9.27 12.94
CA ILE A 549 -11.30 10.26 11.87
C ILE A 549 -11.02 11.64 12.46
N THR A 550 -10.01 12.31 11.91
CA THR A 550 -9.58 13.64 12.36
C THR A 550 -10.21 14.73 11.51
N ASP A 551 -10.18 15.97 11.99
CA ASP A 551 -10.65 17.11 11.21
C ASP A 551 -9.58 17.56 10.20
N PRO A 552 -9.99 18.01 9.00
CA PRO A 552 -11.36 18.25 8.53
C PRO A 552 -12.10 17.03 7.95
N GLY A 553 -11.56 15.81 8.11
CA GLY A 553 -12.18 14.57 7.61
C GLY A 553 -13.57 14.26 8.17
N ASN A 554 -13.97 14.82 9.31
CA ASN A 554 -15.36 14.67 9.78
C ASN A 554 -16.34 15.62 9.09
N ALA A 555 -15.91 16.58 8.26
CA ALA A 555 -16.84 17.43 7.52
C ALA A 555 -17.69 16.58 6.53
N PRO A 556 -19.03 16.73 6.51
CA PRO A 556 -19.92 15.91 5.68
C PRO A 556 -19.62 15.94 4.18
N SER A 557 -19.39 17.13 3.63
CA SER A 557 -19.27 17.36 2.18
C SER A 557 -17.84 17.19 1.67
N VAL A 558 -16.84 17.28 2.56
CA VAL A 558 -15.44 16.98 2.25
C VAL A 558 -15.28 15.50 1.85
N ILE A 559 -14.43 15.24 0.85
CA ILE A 559 -14.04 13.88 0.45
C ILE A 559 -12.90 13.41 1.36
N THR A 560 -13.20 12.47 2.25
CA THR A 560 -12.25 11.97 3.26
C THR A 560 -11.65 10.66 2.82
N VAL A 561 -10.32 10.59 2.85
CA VAL A 561 -9.56 9.51 2.21
C VAL A 561 -8.76 8.72 3.24
N GLY A 562 -9.03 7.42 3.34
CA GLY A 562 -8.21 6.47 4.09
C GLY A 562 -7.09 5.86 3.25
N ALA A 563 -6.16 5.15 3.90
CA ALA A 563 -4.96 4.61 3.26
C ALA A 563 -5.00 3.09 3.05
N THR A 564 -4.41 2.63 1.95
CA THR A 564 -4.15 1.22 1.63
C THR A 564 -2.72 1.00 1.17
N HIS A 565 -2.30 -0.27 1.06
CA HIS A 565 -1.03 -0.64 0.44
C HIS A 565 -0.99 -0.22 -1.04
N ARG A 566 0.14 0.32 -1.49
CA ARG A 566 0.29 0.86 -2.86
C ARG A 566 0.03 -0.11 -4.02
N SER A 567 0.10 -1.41 -3.80
CA SER A 567 0.06 -2.44 -4.86
C SER A 567 -0.74 -3.68 -4.56
N GLN A 568 -1.02 -3.89 -3.27
CA GLN A 568 -1.73 -5.08 -2.82
C GLN A 568 -2.86 -4.67 -1.87
N PRO A 569 -3.73 -3.71 -2.27
CA PRO A 569 -4.82 -3.26 -1.42
C PRO A 569 -5.85 -4.37 -1.17
N HIS A 570 -6.02 -5.33 -2.07
CA HIS A 570 -6.90 -6.49 -1.84
C HIS A 570 -6.33 -7.45 -0.78
N SER A 571 -5.03 -7.72 -0.83
CA SER A 571 -4.34 -8.62 0.10
C SER A 571 -4.19 -8.00 1.49
N TYR A 572 -3.64 -6.79 1.58
CA TYR A 572 -3.38 -6.12 2.85
C TYR A 572 -4.58 -5.34 3.40
N GLY A 573 -5.53 -4.96 2.54
CA GLY A 573 -6.67 -4.14 2.93
C GLY A 573 -6.29 -2.70 3.27
N VAL A 574 -7.05 -2.14 4.21
CA VAL A 574 -6.85 -0.77 4.73
C VAL A 574 -5.68 -0.76 5.71
N SER A 575 -4.72 0.15 5.50
CA SER A 575 -3.50 0.25 6.28
C SER A 575 -3.81 0.41 7.78
N TYR A 576 -2.98 -0.20 8.62
CA TYR A 576 -3.27 -0.29 10.05
C TYR A 576 -3.34 1.08 10.75
N PHE A 577 -2.56 2.06 10.27
CA PHE A 577 -2.53 3.42 10.82
C PHE A 577 -3.74 4.26 10.38
N SER A 578 -4.39 3.92 9.27
CA SER A 578 -5.48 4.73 8.71
C SER A 578 -6.59 4.90 9.74
N SER A 579 -6.95 6.14 10.03
CA SER A 579 -8.10 6.45 10.86
C SER A 579 -9.38 5.86 10.26
N ARG A 580 -10.31 5.50 11.15
CA ARG A 580 -11.49 4.70 10.87
C ARG A 580 -12.72 5.36 11.46
N GLY A 581 -13.83 5.23 10.74
CA GLY A 581 -15.12 5.66 11.23
C GLY A 581 -15.70 4.72 12.32
N PRO A 582 -16.98 4.89 12.66
CA PRO A 582 -17.81 6.04 12.29
C PRO A 582 -17.21 7.36 12.78
N THR A 583 -17.71 8.49 12.29
CA THR A 583 -17.54 9.75 13.03
C THR A 583 -18.22 9.62 14.41
N GLY A 584 -17.92 10.51 15.36
CA GLY A 584 -18.52 10.43 16.70
C GLY A 584 -20.05 10.55 16.71
N ASP A 585 -20.64 11.14 15.67
CA ASP A 585 -22.08 11.23 15.43
C ASP A 585 -22.64 10.11 14.52
N GLY A 586 -21.84 9.09 14.19
CA GLY A 586 -22.31 7.87 13.50
C GLY A 586 -22.24 7.90 11.97
N ARG A 587 -21.71 8.95 11.34
CA ARG A 587 -21.61 9.03 9.87
C ARG A 587 -20.54 8.09 9.33
N LEU A 588 -20.79 7.61 8.11
CA LEU A 588 -19.87 6.73 7.39
C LEU A 588 -18.68 7.53 6.86
N LYS A 589 -17.52 7.36 7.50
CA LYS A 589 -16.22 7.87 7.07
C LYS A 589 -15.15 6.76 7.24
N PRO A 590 -14.04 6.75 6.48
CA PRO A 590 -13.75 7.63 5.34
C PRO A 590 -14.75 7.44 4.18
N ASP A 591 -14.76 8.35 3.21
CA ASP A 591 -15.64 8.24 2.04
C ASP A 591 -15.15 7.15 1.09
N LEU A 592 -13.84 7.05 0.88
CA LEU A 592 -13.17 5.99 0.12
C LEU A 592 -11.71 5.83 0.58
N VAL A 593 -10.99 4.87 0.01
CA VAL A 593 -9.56 4.66 0.29
C VAL A 593 -8.72 4.73 -0.98
N ALA A 594 -7.46 5.12 -0.82
CA ALA A 594 -6.47 5.17 -1.88
C ALA A 594 -5.09 4.70 -1.38
N PRO A 595 -4.12 4.44 -2.26
CA PRO A 595 -2.74 4.13 -1.88
C PRO A 595 -2.13 5.18 -0.94
N GLY A 596 -1.72 4.76 0.25
CA GLY A 596 -1.10 5.64 1.26
C GLY A 596 0.07 5.03 2.00
N GLU A 597 0.44 3.77 1.73
CA GLU A 597 1.59 3.08 2.32
C GLU A 597 2.67 2.84 1.25
N LYS A 598 3.92 3.18 1.58
CA LYS A 598 5.13 3.07 0.75
C LYS A 598 5.04 3.87 -0.55
N ILE A 599 4.44 5.06 -0.46
CA ILE A 599 4.23 5.93 -1.62
C ILE A 599 5.49 6.72 -1.90
N LEU A 600 6.12 6.43 -3.04
CA LEU A 600 7.28 7.16 -3.54
C LEU A 600 6.82 8.42 -4.27
N SER A 601 7.34 9.58 -3.87
CA SER A 601 7.03 10.86 -4.51
C SER A 601 8.15 11.87 -4.26
N THR A 602 8.02 13.05 -4.86
CA THR A 602 9.01 14.14 -4.86
C THR A 602 9.24 14.74 -3.49
N VAL A 603 10.46 15.09 -3.13
CA VAL A 603 10.78 15.89 -1.94
C VAL A 603 11.71 17.05 -2.35
N PRO A 604 11.83 18.11 -1.54
CA PRO A 604 12.59 19.31 -1.93
C PRO A 604 14.03 18.99 -2.36
N GLY A 605 14.52 19.73 -3.36
CA GLY A 605 15.86 19.58 -3.90
C GLY A 605 16.02 18.51 -4.97
N ASN A 606 15.00 18.34 -5.84
CA ASN A 606 15.01 17.36 -6.95
C ASN A 606 15.25 15.91 -6.50
N ARG A 607 14.65 15.52 -5.36
CA ARG A 607 14.78 14.16 -4.80
C ARG A 607 13.43 13.46 -4.75
N GLU A 608 13.43 12.18 -4.49
CA GLU A 608 12.23 11.41 -4.16
C GLU A 608 12.44 10.58 -2.90
N GLU A 609 11.38 10.46 -2.09
CA GLU A 609 11.39 9.62 -0.90
C GLU A 609 10.06 8.90 -0.73
N PRO A 610 10.06 7.72 -0.08
CA PRO A 610 8.85 7.00 0.22
C PRO A 610 8.28 7.45 1.56
N MET A 611 6.97 7.71 1.60
CA MET A 611 6.27 8.10 2.81
C MET A 611 5.00 7.26 3.01
N ASP A 612 4.60 7.14 4.27
CA ASP A 612 3.40 6.45 4.73
C ASP A 612 2.45 7.45 5.39
N GLY A 613 1.15 7.36 5.06
CA GLY A 613 0.11 8.15 5.71
C GLY A 613 -1.14 8.32 4.86
N THR A 614 -2.26 8.65 5.50
CA THR A 614 -3.47 9.11 4.78
C THR A 614 -3.22 10.39 3.99
N SER A 615 -2.21 11.17 4.40
CA SER A 615 -1.68 12.32 3.68
C SER A 615 -1.21 12.00 2.26
N MET A 616 -0.72 10.78 2.02
CA MET A 616 -0.30 10.32 0.69
C MET A 616 -1.48 9.72 -0.10
N ALA A 617 -2.55 9.29 0.58
CA ALA A 617 -3.76 8.79 -0.06
C ALA A 617 -4.63 9.92 -0.63
N ALA A 618 -4.82 11.02 0.12
CA ALA A 618 -5.62 12.18 -0.29
C ALA A 618 -5.25 12.77 -1.68
N PRO A 619 -3.97 13.00 -2.03
CA PRO A 619 -3.60 13.55 -3.34
C PRO A 619 -3.94 12.63 -4.52
N HIS A 620 -4.05 11.31 -4.32
CA HIS A 620 -4.53 10.41 -5.38
C HIS A 620 -5.99 10.71 -5.74
N VAL A 621 -6.83 10.97 -4.73
CA VAL A 621 -8.26 11.29 -4.92
C VAL A 621 -8.44 12.72 -5.42
N SER A 622 -7.63 13.67 -4.95
CA SER A 622 -7.57 15.02 -5.52
C SER A 622 -7.25 14.98 -7.02
N GLY A 623 -6.33 14.12 -7.43
CA GLY A 623 -6.02 13.90 -8.84
C GLY A 623 -7.19 13.32 -9.62
N ALA A 624 -7.85 12.29 -9.09
CA ALA A 624 -9.04 11.72 -9.72
C ALA A 624 -10.15 12.76 -9.92
N ALA A 625 -10.41 13.58 -8.91
CA ALA A 625 -11.38 14.68 -8.99
C ALA A 625 -10.97 15.69 -10.08
N ALA A 626 -9.70 16.09 -10.13
CA ALA A 626 -9.20 16.98 -11.16
C ALA A 626 -9.31 16.38 -12.58
N LEU A 627 -9.09 15.07 -12.77
CA LEU A 627 -9.29 14.41 -14.06
C LEU A 627 -10.77 14.39 -14.47
N ILE A 628 -11.69 14.17 -13.52
CA ILE A 628 -13.13 14.28 -13.79
C ILE A 628 -13.46 15.69 -14.26
N LEU A 629 -13.01 16.73 -13.55
CA LEU A 629 -13.29 18.12 -13.95
C LEU A 629 -12.65 18.50 -15.28
N CYS A 630 -11.46 17.99 -15.58
CA CYS A 630 -10.76 18.21 -16.85
C CYS A 630 -11.52 17.57 -18.03
N ARG A 631 -12.03 16.35 -17.84
CA ARG A 631 -12.77 15.61 -18.89
C ARG A 631 -14.22 16.05 -19.03
N HIS A 632 -14.83 16.45 -17.91
CA HIS A 632 -16.24 16.80 -17.75
C HIS A 632 -16.38 18.16 -17.03
N PRO A 633 -16.10 19.28 -17.73
CA PRO A 633 -16.19 20.62 -17.15
C PRO A 633 -17.58 20.98 -16.60
N GLU A 634 -18.64 20.29 -17.02
CA GLU A 634 -20.01 20.43 -16.48
C GLU A 634 -20.15 20.12 -14.99
N PHE A 635 -19.13 19.49 -14.37
CA PHE A 635 -19.03 19.27 -12.93
C PHE A 635 -18.22 20.33 -12.18
N ILE A 636 -17.61 21.29 -12.87
CA ILE A 636 -16.98 22.43 -12.20
C ILE A 636 -18.06 23.19 -11.42
N GLY A 637 -17.80 23.46 -10.13
CA GLY A 637 -18.79 24.03 -9.23
C GLY A 637 -19.76 23.02 -8.61
N LYS A 638 -19.66 21.71 -8.92
CA LYS A 638 -20.54 20.63 -8.40
C LYS A 638 -19.75 19.59 -7.59
N PRO A 639 -19.12 19.98 -6.48
CA PRO A 639 -18.23 19.08 -5.73
C PRO A 639 -18.94 17.85 -5.15
N ASN A 640 -20.21 17.97 -4.80
CA ASN A 640 -21.01 16.83 -4.31
C ASN A 640 -21.26 15.77 -5.39
N ASP A 641 -21.39 16.17 -6.66
CA ASP A 641 -21.49 15.22 -7.77
C ASP A 641 -20.17 14.50 -8.02
N VAL A 642 -19.04 15.22 -7.96
CA VAL A 642 -17.70 14.62 -8.05
C VAL A 642 -17.48 13.60 -6.93
N LYS A 643 -17.81 13.97 -5.69
CA LYS A 643 -17.77 13.06 -4.52
C LYS A 643 -18.63 11.82 -4.75
N ARG A 644 -19.87 12.01 -5.23
CA ARG A 644 -20.80 10.91 -5.51
C ARG A 644 -20.24 9.95 -6.57
N ILE A 645 -19.73 10.47 -7.69
CA ILE A 645 -19.14 9.66 -8.77
C ILE A 645 -17.99 8.82 -8.22
N LEU A 646 -17.00 9.45 -7.57
CA LEU A 646 -15.83 8.76 -7.01
C LEU A 646 -16.22 7.66 -6.01
N CYS A 647 -17.22 7.90 -5.16
CA CYS A 647 -17.70 6.90 -4.22
C CYS A 647 -18.50 5.77 -4.90
N GLN A 648 -19.32 6.08 -5.90
CA GLN A 648 -20.14 5.07 -6.59
C GLN A 648 -19.32 4.11 -7.46
N THR A 649 -18.17 4.57 -7.95
CA THR A 649 -17.30 3.77 -8.84
C THR A 649 -16.13 3.10 -8.12
N ALA A 650 -15.98 3.32 -6.81
CA ALA A 650 -14.94 2.70 -6.01
C ALA A 650 -15.05 1.16 -6.03
N THR A 651 -13.89 0.50 -6.02
CA THR A 651 -13.78 -0.97 -5.98
C THR A 651 -13.86 -1.46 -4.55
N ASP A 652 -14.89 -2.23 -4.22
CA ASP A 652 -15.02 -2.86 -2.90
C ASP A 652 -13.86 -3.82 -2.60
N LEU A 653 -13.23 -3.65 -1.44
CA LEU A 653 -12.15 -4.51 -0.94
C LEU A 653 -12.66 -5.65 -0.05
N GLY A 654 -13.98 -5.77 0.15
CA GLY A 654 -14.60 -6.76 1.03
C GLY A 654 -14.31 -6.52 2.52
N ARG A 655 -14.12 -5.26 2.91
CA ARG A 655 -13.80 -4.84 4.28
C ARG A 655 -14.97 -4.09 4.93
N GLU A 656 -14.89 -3.88 6.24
CA GLU A 656 -15.90 -3.12 6.95
C GLU A 656 -16.04 -1.69 6.39
N ARG A 657 -17.28 -1.20 6.27
CA ARG A 657 -17.57 0.12 5.67
C ARG A 657 -16.85 1.26 6.38
N TYR A 658 -16.70 1.20 7.70
CA TYR A 658 -15.97 2.20 8.49
C TYR A 658 -14.46 2.19 8.28
N PHE A 659 -13.93 1.15 7.63
CA PHE A 659 -12.51 1.01 7.31
C PHE A 659 -12.23 1.49 5.89
N GLN A 660 -12.98 0.98 4.92
CA GLN A 660 -12.71 1.24 3.50
C GLN A 660 -13.57 2.33 2.86
N GLY A 661 -14.58 2.84 3.56
CA GLY A 661 -15.59 3.71 2.94
C GLY A 661 -16.26 2.98 1.78
N ALA A 662 -16.38 3.65 0.64
CA ALA A 662 -16.92 3.08 -0.59
C ALA A 662 -16.05 2.01 -1.24
N GLY A 663 -14.79 1.90 -0.84
CA GLY A 663 -13.81 1.00 -1.44
C GLY A 663 -12.60 1.78 -1.96
N LEU A 664 -11.76 1.07 -2.72
CA LEU A 664 -10.57 1.61 -3.35
C LEU A 664 -10.93 2.48 -4.55
N LEU A 665 -10.30 3.66 -4.64
CA LEU A 665 -10.40 4.55 -5.79
C LEU A 665 -10.16 3.81 -7.12
N ASP A 666 -11.05 4.05 -8.09
CA ASP A 666 -10.91 3.56 -9.46
C ASP A 666 -11.20 4.70 -10.44
N ILE A 667 -10.14 5.31 -10.98
CA ILE A 667 -10.24 6.50 -11.84
C ILE A 667 -10.84 6.14 -13.19
N LEU A 668 -10.49 4.98 -13.74
CA LEU A 668 -10.98 4.55 -15.05
C LEU A 668 -12.50 4.38 -15.00
N ARG A 669 -13.01 3.65 -13.99
CA ARG A 669 -14.45 3.48 -13.80
C ARG A 669 -15.16 4.80 -13.51
N ALA A 670 -14.53 5.71 -12.76
CA ALA A 670 -15.09 7.03 -12.47
C ALA A 670 -15.35 7.82 -13.77
N LEU A 671 -14.37 7.85 -14.67
CA LEU A 671 -14.49 8.55 -15.95
C LEU A 671 -15.42 7.84 -16.95
N GLU A 672 -15.53 6.51 -16.91
CA GLU A 672 -16.48 5.74 -17.74
C GLU A 672 -17.94 5.89 -17.29
N SER A 673 -18.17 6.20 -16.01
CA SER A 673 -19.52 6.25 -15.43
C SER A 673 -20.32 7.51 -15.76
N VAL A 674 -19.65 8.51 -16.33
CA VAL A 674 -20.22 9.77 -16.79
C VAL A 674 -20.39 9.69 -18.30
#